data_AF-A0AAI9VAG8-F1
#
_entry.id   AF-A0AAI9VAG8-F1
#
_cell.length_a   1.000
_cell.length_b   1.000
_cell.length_c   1.000
_cell.angle_alpha   90.00
_cell.angle_beta   90.00
_cell.angle_gamma   90.00
#
_symmetry.space_group_name_H-M   'P 1'
#
loop_
_entity.id
_entity.type
_entity.pdbx_description
1 polymer ?
#
loop_
_entity_poly.entity_id
_entity_poly.type
_entity_poly.pdbx_seq_one_letter_code
_entity_poly.pdbx_strand_id
1 'polypeptide(L)'
;MTFATANAAVLKFPRQEHHRTTSSSSSSSNSNSNGPGPPPPPPLAAPAPASASAPPPATRPAAAIAPAISTSASATDTDAAAPPTPKQCSCRASKQLIPPKESQLRFHSTSTLPTAVMAEPKWPGAVVRKTFLEFFEKRGHTIVPSSSVVPHNDPTLLFTNAGMNQFKPIFLGTISKSDPMYPLKRATDSQKCIRAGGKHNDLDDVGKDSYHHTFFEMLGNWSFGDYFKKEAIEMSWELLTKVYGLDPARLYVSYFEGNPEMGLEPDLEAKSLWQSVGVPDDHILPGNMKDNFWEMGDQGPCGPCSEVHYDKVGGGRNAAHLVNEDDPMVVEIWNNVFIQYDRQADKSLKSLPAKHVDTGMGFERLVSALQDTVSNYATDIFTPLFKRIEEVTGARPYTDKYGADDADGIDTAYRVIADHIRLLTFSMSDGAVPNNDGRGYVLRRVLRRGVRYARKYFNAEIGSFFSKILPALVDQMGEQFPEIVKKQQDIVEILDEEEAAFARTLDRGEAQFEKFANAAIKKGEKKLTGAEVWRLYDTFGFPVDLTKLMAEERKLDIDDEEVKVAQEKAREASKVVKNAAQTFAKLNVHQIAELEQQLNIARTDDEAKFVKGDSKAKVQLIYDGKGFIKSTEGIAENTPLGLLLDKTNFYAESGGQVADSGRIVIDGVAEFKVLDVQNFGGYIVHSGYLEDGNLSSGNEVICEYDELRRSPIRNNHTGTHILNHSLREVLGDDINQKGSLVDNEKLRFDFSHKTGVTIPELKKIEDFSNAYIRQNGKIYSKEVDLDLAKGIEGVRAVFGETYPNPVRVVSVGVDVDTLLANPKNAEWRKVSVEFCGGTHVEQTGLIKDLVIVEESGIAKGIRRIIAYTGDAAHQVQREAAEFSKRLNALEALAFGPEKEQEIKSTQHALNQLTISTLTKEDIKKRFDKIVKSVTDEQKKRQKAESKTALDTVAAHFEKNKDSKWFVGQLPISANAKAIGEVVKHFQSKDKERSVYLFGGSKNEGAVAHGVYVGTHLSSQGVTAEQWASQVSGVIGGKSGGKEPTRQGQGTNAEKLDEAVAEAEKWLKEKLNI
;
A
#
# COMPACT_ATOMS: atom_id res chain seq x y z
N MET A 1 -20.76 14.78 -52.10
CA MET A 1 -20.78 13.68 -53.10
C MET A 1 -21.55 12.51 -52.52
N THR A 2 -22.12 11.71 -53.42
CA THR A 2 -23.13 10.65 -53.31
C THR A 2 -22.76 9.41 -52.46
N PHE A 3 -23.78 8.63 -52.08
CA PHE A 3 -23.78 7.28 -51.44
C PHE A 3 -23.23 7.20 -50.00
N ALA A 4 -23.92 6.69 -48.97
CA ALA A 4 -25.15 5.88 -48.80
C ALA A 4 -25.03 4.34 -49.01
N THR A 5 -25.32 3.60 -47.95
CA THR A 5 -25.89 2.23 -47.96
C THR A 5 -26.57 1.98 -46.61
N ALA A 6 -27.58 1.13 -46.58
CA ALA A 6 -28.32 0.77 -45.37
C ALA A 6 -28.63 -0.73 -45.37
N ASN A 7 -28.93 -1.29 -44.20
CA ASN A 7 -29.75 -2.51 -44.10
C ASN A 7 -30.46 -2.57 -42.76
N ALA A 8 -31.66 -3.12 -42.74
CA ALA A 8 -32.51 -3.22 -41.56
C ALA A 8 -33.25 -4.55 -41.54
N ALA A 9 -33.56 -5.05 -40.34
CA ALA A 9 -34.48 -6.16 -40.13
C ALA A 9 -35.39 -5.83 -38.94
N VAL A 10 -36.70 -6.01 -39.10
CA VAL A 10 -37.73 -5.68 -38.12
C VAL A 10 -38.72 -6.84 -38.05
N LEU A 11 -39.11 -7.25 -36.84
CA LEU A 11 -40.31 -8.08 -36.62
C LEU A 11 -41.03 -7.72 -35.31
N LYS A 12 -42.31 -8.08 -35.23
CA LYS A 12 -43.35 -7.66 -34.27
C LYS A 12 -44.24 -8.89 -33.95
N PHE A 13 -45.10 -8.95 -32.93
CA PHE A 13 -45.69 -8.02 -31.94
C PHE A 13 -46.27 -8.89 -30.78
N PRO A 14 -47.06 -8.41 -29.79
CA PRO A 14 -47.19 -7.11 -29.11
C PRO A 14 -47.19 -7.25 -27.55
N ARG A 15 -47.49 -6.17 -26.80
CA ARG A 15 -48.06 -6.22 -25.43
C ARG A 15 -49.59 -6.06 -25.49
N GLN A 16 -50.31 -6.54 -24.47
CA GLN A 16 -51.70 -6.14 -24.19
C GLN A 16 -51.74 -5.18 -22.99
N GLU A 17 -52.68 -4.23 -23.04
CA GLU A 17 -53.08 -3.37 -21.93
C GLU A 17 -54.46 -3.82 -21.42
N HIS A 18 -54.80 -3.46 -20.17
CA HIS A 18 -56.20 -3.25 -19.79
C HIS A 18 -56.32 -2.14 -18.73
N HIS A 19 -57.14 -1.15 -19.03
CA HIS A 19 -57.50 -0.02 -18.16
C HIS A 19 -58.94 -0.18 -17.62
N ARG A 20 -59.29 0.68 -16.64
CA ARG A 20 -60.64 1.03 -16.09
C ARG A 20 -61.09 0.35 -14.80
N THR A 21 -61.81 1.00 -13.86
CA THR A 21 -61.92 2.42 -13.39
C THR A 21 -62.88 2.41 -12.18
N THR A 22 -62.65 3.25 -11.14
CA THR A 22 -63.65 3.89 -10.23
C THR A 22 -64.87 3.09 -9.72
N SER A 23 -65.21 3.08 -8.42
CA SER A 23 -65.85 4.24 -7.77
C SER A 23 -66.29 3.97 -6.31
N SER A 24 -66.46 5.05 -5.52
CA SER A 24 -67.43 5.33 -4.41
C SER A 24 -68.12 4.20 -3.59
N SER A 25 -68.51 4.38 -2.31
CA SER A 25 -68.29 5.40 -1.26
C SER A 25 -69.02 4.96 0.05
N SER A 26 -69.07 5.82 1.07
CA SER A 26 -69.89 5.72 2.32
C SER A 26 -69.44 4.67 3.37
N SER A 27 -69.61 4.86 4.69
CA SER A 27 -69.89 6.08 5.49
C SER A 27 -69.73 5.82 7.00
N SER A 28 -69.52 6.88 7.80
CA SER A 28 -69.89 7.06 9.24
C SER A 28 -69.27 6.13 10.31
N SER A 29 -69.19 6.50 11.60
CA SER A 29 -68.85 7.77 12.30
C SER A 29 -68.85 7.55 13.82
N ASN A 30 -68.01 8.29 14.58
CA ASN A 30 -68.13 8.53 16.04
C ASN A 30 -68.01 7.29 16.98
N SER A 31 -67.79 7.40 18.31
CA SER A 31 -67.08 8.41 19.13
C SER A 31 -66.87 7.90 20.57
N ASN A 32 -65.72 8.21 21.18
CA ASN A 32 -65.44 8.40 22.62
C ASN A 32 -65.89 7.39 23.72
N SER A 33 -64.87 6.92 24.46
CA SER A 33 -64.76 6.79 25.93
C SER A 33 -65.72 5.92 26.76
N ASN A 34 -65.15 4.91 27.44
CA ASN A 34 -65.24 4.74 28.91
C ASN A 34 -64.21 3.70 29.43
N GLY A 35 -63.70 3.88 30.66
CA GLY A 35 -62.91 2.88 31.41
C GLY A 35 -63.81 1.99 32.30
N PRO A 36 -63.29 0.99 33.06
CA PRO A 36 -62.09 1.09 33.92
C PRO A 36 -61.14 -0.17 33.92
N GLY A 37 -60.13 -0.19 34.81
CA GLY A 37 -59.33 -1.39 35.19
C GLY A 37 -60.03 -2.25 36.28
N PRO A 38 -59.35 -3.11 37.09
CA PRO A 38 -57.89 -3.28 37.35
C PRO A 38 -57.51 -4.81 37.30
N PRO A 39 -56.72 -5.47 38.22
CA PRO A 39 -55.52 -5.12 39.03
C PRO A 39 -54.32 -6.12 38.90
N PRO A 40 -53.13 -5.83 39.49
CA PRO A 40 -52.02 -6.79 39.69
C PRO A 40 -51.80 -7.24 41.16
N PRO A 41 -51.15 -8.40 41.42
CA PRO A 41 -50.55 -8.75 42.73
C PRO A 41 -49.05 -9.21 42.69
N PRO A 42 -48.29 -9.19 43.83
CA PRO A 42 -46.90 -8.70 43.82
C PRO A 42 -45.85 -9.56 44.65
N PRO A 43 -44.93 -9.08 45.56
CA PRO A 43 -43.52 -9.56 45.61
C PRO A 43 -42.99 -9.92 47.05
N LEU A 44 -41.70 -9.63 47.37
CA LEU A 44 -40.92 -9.71 48.66
C LEU A 44 -40.03 -10.97 48.83
N ALA A 45 -38.88 -10.98 49.56
CA ALA A 45 -37.91 -9.97 50.05
C ALA A 45 -36.57 -10.65 50.52
N ALA A 46 -35.53 -9.89 50.86
CA ALA A 46 -34.18 -10.39 51.26
C ALA A 46 -34.01 -10.63 52.80
N PRO A 47 -32.92 -11.29 53.28
CA PRO A 47 -31.75 -10.52 53.78
C PRO A 47 -30.36 -11.23 53.71
N ALA A 48 -29.32 -10.57 54.27
CA ALA A 48 -27.97 -11.09 54.60
C ALA A 48 -27.81 -11.14 56.17
N PRO A 49 -26.66 -11.46 56.84
CA PRO A 49 -25.27 -11.65 56.36
C PRO A 49 -24.41 -12.78 57.07
N ALA A 50 -23.08 -12.70 56.90
CA ALA A 50 -21.99 -13.11 57.83
C ALA A 50 -21.44 -14.58 57.90
N SER A 51 -20.17 -14.70 57.46
CA SER A 51 -19.00 -15.38 58.08
C SER A 51 -18.98 -16.87 58.55
N ALA A 52 -17.87 -17.53 58.16
CA ALA A 52 -17.00 -18.43 58.95
C ALA A 52 -17.09 -19.98 58.82
N SER A 53 -15.89 -20.59 58.85
CA SER A 53 -15.51 -21.99 59.16
C SER A 53 -15.96 -23.18 58.28
N ALA A 54 -15.00 -24.05 57.96
CA ALA A 54 -15.20 -25.43 57.45
C ALA A 54 -15.52 -26.41 58.61
N PRO A 55 -15.91 -27.68 58.34
CA PRO A 55 -15.00 -28.80 58.69
C PRO A 55 -15.06 -30.00 57.66
N PRO A 56 -14.98 -31.32 57.96
CA PRO A 56 -14.00 -32.23 57.30
C PRO A 56 -14.62 -33.59 56.81
N PRO A 57 -13.97 -34.79 56.89
CA PRO A 57 -12.82 -35.26 56.10
C PRO A 57 -12.99 -36.65 55.40
N ALA A 58 -12.13 -36.87 54.40
CA ALA A 58 -11.36 -38.09 54.08
C ALA A 58 -11.98 -39.52 53.98
N THR A 59 -11.57 -40.23 52.92
CA THR A 59 -11.08 -41.63 53.03
C THR A 59 -9.70 -41.79 52.35
N ARG A 60 -8.85 -42.62 52.96
CA ARG A 60 -7.51 -43.12 52.51
C ARG A 60 -7.66 -44.61 52.08
N PRO A 61 -6.62 -45.42 51.77
CA PRO A 61 -5.15 -45.26 51.79
C PRO A 61 -4.50 -45.58 50.40
N ALA A 62 -3.21 -45.84 50.15
CA ALA A 62 -1.92 -45.87 50.89
C ALA A 62 -0.80 -45.48 49.85
N ALA A 63 0.31 -44.78 50.15
CA ALA A 63 1.42 -45.06 51.08
C ALA A 63 2.35 -46.22 50.61
N ALA A 64 3.70 -46.14 50.63
CA ALA A 64 4.60 -45.01 50.95
C ALA A 64 6.08 -45.28 50.55
N ILE A 65 6.86 -44.19 50.37
CA ILE A 65 8.28 -43.98 50.76
C ILE A 65 9.36 -45.01 50.33
N ALA A 66 10.34 -44.52 49.53
CA ALA A 66 11.81 -44.77 49.53
C ALA A 66 12.38 -46.21 49.64
N PRO A 67 13.52 -46.55 48.96
CA PRO A 67 14.69 -45.69 48.82
C PRO A 67 15.42 -45.77 47.45
N ALA A 68 16.71 -45.43 47.46
CA ALA A 68 17.55 -45.15 46.30
C ALA A 68 18.27 -46.38 45.68
N ILE A 69 18.87 -46.14 44.50
CA ILE A 69 20.02 -46.84 43.88
C ILE A 69 19.83 -48.29 43.39
N SER A 70 20.13 -48.50 42.11
CA SER A 70 21.07 -49.53 41.57
C SER A 70 21.03 -49.53 40.03
N THR A 71 22.01 -49.94 39.22
CA THR A 71 23.50 -50.13 39.29
C THR A 71 23.96 -50.20 37.80
N SER A 72 25.23 -50.26 37.35
CA SER A 72 26.51 -50.72 37.92
C SER A 72 27.73 -50.17 37.15
N ALA A 73 28.85 -49.96 37.86
CA ALA A 73 30.26 -50.23 37.47
C ALA A 73 30.85 -49.66 36.15
N SER A 74 32.15 -49.34 36.05
CA SER A 74 33.30 -49.67 36.92
C SER A 74 34.23 -48.45 37.12
N ALA A 75 35.31 -48.59 37.90
CA ALA A 75 36.14 -47.48 38.38
C ALA A 75 37.65 -47.73 38.21
N THR A 76 38.43 -46.65 38.17
CA THR A 76 39.84 -46.57 38.62
C THR A 76 40.25 -45.10 38.79
N ASP A 77 41.04 -44.78 39.82
CA ASP A 77 41.66 -43.47 40.03
C ASP A 77 42.92 -43.26 39.16
N THR A 78 43.26 -42.00 38.81
CA THR A 78 44.58 -41.39 39.10
C THR A 78 44.68 -39.91 38.71
N ASP A 79 45.15 -39.10 39.68
CA ASP A 79 46.01 -37.90 39.62
C ASP A 79 45.85 -36.68 38.66
N ALA A 80 46.06 -35.52 39.30
CA ALA A 80 46.87 -34.35 38.89
C ALA A 80 46.46 -33.36 37.77
N ALA A 81 46.05 -32.16 38.22
CA ALA A 81 46.62 -30.82 37.93
C ALA A 81 46.85 -30.26 36.49
N ALA A 82 46.60 -28.96 36.34
CA ALA A 82 46.88 -28.08 35.18
C ALA A 82 47.92 -26.97 35.55
N PRO A 83 48.42 -26.07 34.64
CA PRO A 83 48.20 -25.93 33.19
C PRO A 83 49.46 -26.33 32.36
N PRO A 84 50.37 -25.50 31.74
CA PRO A 84 50.54 -24.02 31.65
C PRO A 84 50.39 -23.46 30.20
N THR A 85 50.91 -22.25 29.93
CA THR A 85 50.95 -21.56 28.61
C THR A 85 52.24 -21.80 27.79
N PRO A 86 52.24 -21.56 26.47
CA PRO A 86 53.47 -21.52 25.65
C PRO A 86 54.21 -20.18 25.78
N LYS A 87 55.55 -20.22 25.77
CA LYS A 87 56.44 -19.03 25.78
C LYS A 87 56.99 -18.71 24.38
N GLN A 88 57.39 -17.45 24.19
CA GLN A 88 58.33 -17.05 23.13
C GLN A 88 59.68 -17.78 23.27
N CYS A 89 60.37 -18.01 22.15
CA CYS A 89 61.82 -18.27 22.13
C CYS A 89 62.44 -17.71 20.84
N SER A 90 63.74 -17.39 20.86
CA SER A 90 64.42 -16.58 19.84
C SER A 90 65.76 -17.15 19.39
N CYS A 91 66.13 -16.94 18.12
CA CYS A 91 67.50 -16.97 17.58
C CYS A 91 67.57 -15.98 16.40
N ARG A 92 68.57 -15.09 16.29
CA ARG A 92 69.97 -15.32 15.83
C ARG A 92 70.06 -15.83 14.36
N ALA A 93 70.90 -15.26 13.48
CA ALA A 93 71.79 -14.11 13.64
C ALA A 93 72.27 -13.47 12.31
N SER A 94 72.51 -12.16 12.42
CA SER A 94 73.50 -11.28 11.75
C SER A 94 74.49 -11.84 10.71
N LYS A 95 74.71 -11.05 9.65
CA LYS A 95 76.03 -10.89 8.99
C LYS A 95 76.17 -9.48 8.38
N GLN A 96 77.42 -9.00 8.27
CA GLN A 96 77.80 -7.65 7.84
C GLN A 96 78.50 -7.69 6.47
N LEU A 97 78.58 -6.56 5.74
CA LEU A 97 79.85 -5.86 5.41
C LEU A 97 79.63 -4.55 4.63
N ILE A 98 80.71 -3.77 4.46
CA ILE A 98 80.72 -2.31 4.22
C ILE A 98 81.18 -1.98 2.76
N PRO A 99 81.54 -0.74 2.34
CA PRO A 99 80.81 0.04 1.32
C PRO A 99 81.55 0.23 -0.02
N PRO A 100 81.04 1.12 -0.90
CA PRO A 100 81.91 2.21 -1.39
C PRO A 100 81.29 3.62 -1.29
N LYS A 101 81.99 4.63 -1.81
CA LYS A 101 81.86 6.07 -1.48
C LYS A 101 81.09 6.93 -2.51
N GLU A 102 80.42 7.95 -1.97
CA GLU A 102 80.35 9.37 -2.42
C GLU A 102 80.19 9.71 -3.92
N SER A 103 79.03 10.30 -4.28
CA SER A 103 79.02 11.66 -4.86
C SER A 103 77.68 12.39 -4.66
N GLN A 104 77.73 13.46 -3.87
CA GLN A 104 76.74 14.50 -3.55
C GLN A 104 75.49 14.69 -4.44
N LEU A 105 74.33 14.83 -3.78
CA LEU A 105 73.42 15.99 -3.95
C LEU A 105 72.53 16.14 -2.69
N ARG A 106 72.21 17.36 -2.28
CA ARG A 106 71.46 17.62 -1.02
C ARG A 106 69.95 17.64 -1.25
N PHE A 107 69.22 16.81 -0.51
CA PHE A 107 67.81 17.05 -0.16
C PHE A 107 67.69 17.31 1.34
N HIS A 108 66.79 18.21 1.73
CA HIS A 108 66.53 18.50 3.14
C HIS A 108 65.57 17.48 3.75
N SER A 109 65.77 17.17 5.04
CA SER A 109 64.84 16.33 5.79
C SER A 109 63.52 17.06 5.97
N THR A 110 62.43 16.50 5.43
CA THR A 110 61.08 16.92 5.83
C THR A 110 60.82 16.48 7.28
N SER A 111 60.24 17.37 8.09
CA SER A 111 59.78 17.01 9.43
C SER A 111 58.57 16.09 9.33
N THR A 112 58.44 15.14 10.24
CA THR A 112 57.14 14.56 10.57
C THR A 112 56.18 15.68 10.97
N LEU A 113 55.04 15.78 10.29
CA LEU A 113 53.92 16.62 10.72
C LEU A 113 53.08 15.85 11.75
N PRO A 114 52.55 16.51 12.80
CA PRO A 114 51.64 15.88 13.73
C PRO A 114 50.26 15.66 13.09
N THR A 115 49.56 14.61 13.50
CA THR A 115 48.18 14.36 13.10
C THR A 115 47.29 15.51 13.56
N ALA A 116 46.68 16.24 12.62
CA ALA A 116 45.80 17.36 12.96
C ALA A 116 44.48 16.84 13.56
N VAL A 117 44.25 17.14 14.84
CA VAL A 117 42.90 17.11 15.40
C VAL A 117 42.16 18.31 14.81
N MET A 118 41.08 18.08 14.05
CA MET A 118 40.26 19.18 13.55
C MET A 118 39.63 19.91 14.74
N ALA A 119 39.75 21.23 14.77
CA ALA A 119 38.99 22.04 15.72
C ALA A 119 37.50 21.98 15.35
N GLU A 120 36.62 22.03 16.36
CA GLU A 120 35.19 22.12 16.12
C GLU A 120 34.88 23.39 15.30
N PRO A 121 34.02 23.31 14.27
CA PRO A 121 33.69 24.47 13.45
C PRO A 121 33.00 25.54 14.31
N LYS A 122 33.22 26.83 14.00
CA LYS A 122 32.52 27.94 14.67
C LYS A 122 31.00 27.84 14.55
N TRP A 123 30.53 27.29 13.43
CA TRP A 123 29.12 27.11 13.09
C TRP A 123 28.80 25.63 12.81
N PRO A 124 28.72 24.75 13.83
CA PRO A 124 28.16 23.40 13.66
C PRO A 124 26.69 23.48 13.25
N GLY A 125 26.20 22.54 12.45
CA GLY A 125 24.84 22.56 11.91
C GLY A 125 23.75 22.70 12.99
N ALA A 126 23.93 22.06 14.15
CA ALA A 126 23.01 22.20 15.27
C ALA A 126 22.95 23.65 15.83
N VAL A 127 24.07 24.36 15.87
CA VAL A 127 24.14 25.76 16.30
C VAL A 127 23.51 26.68 15.25
N VAL A 128 23.72 26.39 13.95
CA VAL A 128 23.09 27.14 12.85
C VAL A 128 21.57 27.03 12.92
N ARG A 129 21.02 25.80 12.98
CA ARG A 129 19.58 25.57 13.10
C ARG A 129 18.99 26.28 14.33
N LYS A 130 19.63 26.16 15.49
CA LYS A 130 19.21 26.84 16.73
C LYS A 130 19.24 28.37 16.60
N THR A 131 20.28 28.92 15.98
CA THR A 131 20.45 30.37 15.79
C THR A 131 19.34 30.94 14.89
N PHE A 132 18.97 30.24 13.83
CA PHE A 132 17.85 30.60 12.96
C PHE A 132 16.53 30.68 13.74
N LEU A 133 16.17 29.60 14.46
CA LEU A 133 14.91 29.53 15.22
C LEU A 133 14.84 30.60 16.32
N GLU A 134 15.91 30.76 17.11
CA GLU A 134 15.99 31.81 18.13
C GLU A 134 15.91 33.23 17.55
N PHE A 135 16.40 33.48 16.33
CA PHE A 135 16.38 34.79 15.69
C PHE A 135 14.96 35.23 15.32
N PHE A 136 14.13 34.29 14.86
CA PHE A 136 12.73 34.53 14.49
C PHE A 136 11.78 34.47 15.69
N GLU A 137 12.03 33.61 16.68
CA GLU A 137 11.29 33.62 17.97
C GLU A 137 11.38 35.00 18.65
N LYS A 138 12.59 35.58 18.69
CA LYS A 138 12.83 36.95 19.21
C LYS A 138 12.14 38.06 18.41
N ARG A 139 11.52 37.73 17.26
CA ARG A 139 10.72 38.62 16.40
C ARG A 139 9.24 38.24 16.35
N GLY A 140 8.79 37.37 17.26
CA GLY A 140 7.38 36.99 17.44
C GLY A 140 6.88 35.91 16.48
N HIS A 141 7.78 35.14 15.86
CA HIS A 141 7.43 33.93 15.13
C HIS A 141 7.27 32.76 16.11
N THR A 142 6.16 32.03 16.01
CA THR A 142 6.00 30.79 16.76
C THR A 142 6.93 29.73 16.18
N ILE A 143 7.82 29.15 16.99
CA ILE A 143 8.55 27.93 16.59
C ILE A 143 7.53 26.80 16.51
N VAL A 144 7.42 26.16 15.34
CA VAL A 144 6.52 25.02 15.09
C VAL A 144 7.33 23.77 14.75
N PRO A 145 6.81 22.55 15.02
CA PRO A 145 7.49 21.32 14.61
C PRO A 145 7.41 21.14 13.10
N SER A 146 8.48 20.62 12.48
CA SER A 146 8.45 20.21 11.07
C SER A 146 7.27 19.29 10.80
N SER A 147 6.52 19.58 9.75
CA SER A 147 5.49 18.68 9.26
C SER A 147 6.08 17.37 8.70
N SER A 148 5.19 16.39 8.50
CA SER A 148 5.47 15.12 7.85
C SER A 148 6.06 15.29 6.45
N VAL A 149 7.07 14.48 6.08
CA VAL A 149 7.52 14.38 4.67
C VAL A 149 6.49 13.68 3.76
N VAL A 150 5.43 13.12 4.35
CA VAL A 150 4.29 12.47 3.70
C VAL A 150 3.08 13.42 3.78
N PRO A 151 2.77 14.23 2.74
CA PRO A 151 1.66 15.17 2.78
C PRO A 151 0.32 14.52 3.15
N HIS A 152 -0.36 15.15 4.11
CA HIS A 152 -1.70 14.80 4.55
C HIS A 152 -2.73 15.53 3.66
N ASN A 153 -3.67 14.77 3.09
CA ASN A 153 -4.80 15.26 2.28
C ASN A 153 -4.46 16.16 1.05
N ASP A 154 -3.18 16.26 0.63
CA ASP A 154 -2.78 16.87 -0.62
C ASP A 154 -2.50 15.81 -1.71
N PRO A 155 -3.39 15.64 -2.71
CA PRO A 155 -3.20 14.68 -3.80
C PRO A 155 -2.26 15.16 -4.91
N THR A 156 -1.78 16.41 -4.87
CA THR A 156 -0.87 16.95 -5.90
C THR A 156 0.62 16.64 -5.62
N LEU A 157 0.94 16.09 -4.45
CA LEU A 157 2.31 15.85 -4.01
C LEU A 157 2.57 14.41 -3.55
N LEU A 158 3.71 13.84 -3.94
CA LEU A 158 4.20 12.56 -3.43
C LEU A 158 4.89 12.70 -2.06
N PHE A 159 5.59 13.82 -1.86
CA PHE A 159 6.33 14.18 -0.64
C PHE A 159 6.28 15.69 -0.40
N THR A 160 6.62 16.13 0.81
CA THR A 160 6.75 17.55 1.17
C THR A 160 8.02 18.13 0.54
N ASN A 161 7.88 19.00 -0.45
CA ASN A 161 8.97 19.56 -1.26
C ASN A 161 9.46 20.96 -0.80
N ALA A 162 8.71 21.63 0.07
CA ALA A 162 9.06 22.93 0.66
C ALA A 162 8.43 23.11 2.06
N GLY A 163 8.90 24.12 2.81
CA GLY A 163 8.41 24.48 4.15
C GLY A 163 6.95 24.95 4.18
N MET A 164 6.49 25.63 3.13
CA MET A 164 5.17 26.24 3.07
C MET A 164 4.00 25.26 3.04
N ASN A 165 4.26 23.99 2.70
CA ASN A 165 3.23 23.00 2.35
C ASN A 165 2.20 22.80 3.48
N GLN A 166 2.66 22.75 4.73
CA GLN A 166 1.79 22.61 5.92
C GLN A 166 0.87 23.83 6.14
N PHE A 167 1.29 25.01 5.71
CA PHE A 167 0.54 26.26 5.84
C PHE A 167 -0.30 26.60 4.60
N LYS A 168 -0.35 25.72 3.57
CA LYS A 168 -1.23 25.86 2.39
C LYS A 168 -2.68 26.26 2.75
N PRO A 169 -3.33 25.72 3.81
CA PRO A 169 -4.66 26.15 4.22
C PRO A 169 -4.73 27.57 4.79
N ILE A 170 -3.62 28.10 5.33
CA ILE A 170 -3.54 29.47 5.87
C ILE A 170 -3.39 30.48 4.73
N PHE A 171 -2.48 30.23 3.77
CA PHE A 171 -2.31 31.09 2.59
C PHE A 171 -3.58 31.18 1.72
N LEU A 172 -4.35 30.09 1.66
CA LEU A 172 -5.63 30.04 0.92
C LEU A 172 -6.84 30.49 1.75
N GLY A 173 -6.67 30.78 3.05
CA GLY A 173 -7.78 31.13 3.96
C GLY A 173 -8.80 30.02 4.19
N THR A 174 -8.47 28.76 3.88
CA THR A 174 -9.35 27.59 3.99
C THR A 174 -9.21 26.83 5.32
N ILE A 175 -8.26 27.23 6.17
CA ILE A 175 -8.04 26.64 7.50
C ILE A 175 -9.27 26.79 8.43
N SER A 176 -9.62 25.72 9.14
CA SER A 176 -10.71 25.72 10.12
C SER A 176 -10.38 26.56 11.36
N LYS A 177 -11.37 27.24 11.94
CA LYS A 177 -11.23 27.94 13.23
C LYS A 177 -10.89 27.03 14.42
N SER A 178 -11.10 25.73 14.27
CA SER A 178 -10.79 24.68 15.26
C SER A 178 -9.42 24.00 15.02
N ASP A 179 -8.67 24.41 14.00
CA ASP A 179 -7.31 23.92 13.72
C ASP A 179 -6.28 24.65 14.61
N PRO A 180 -5.33 23.94 15.26
CA PRO A 180 -4.29 24.56 16.08
C PRO A 180 -3.43 25.62 15.37
N MET A 181 -3.33 25.59 14.04
CA MET A 181 -2.58 26.56 13.25
C MET A 181 -3.39 27.82 12.89
N TYR A 182 -4.72 27.83 13.09
CA TYR A 182 -5.57 28.98 12.77
C TYR A 182 -5.14 30.33 13.37
N PRO A 183 -4.68 30.43 14.64
CA PRO A 183 -4.25 31.70 15.23
C PRO A 183 -2.83 32.13 14.83
N LEU A 184 -2.10 31.35 14.02
CA LEU A 184 -0.74 31.71 13.62
C LEU A 184 -0.73 32.92 12.68
N LYS A 185 -0.01 33.97 13.10
CA LYS A 185 0.35 35.13 12.26
C LYS A 185 1.77 35.07 11.71
N ARG A 186 2.66 34.40 12.44
CA ARG A 186 4.08 34.22 12.13
C ARG A 186 4.50 32.83 12.62
N ALA A 187 5.25 32.09 11.81
CA ALA A 187 5.77 30.77 12.17
C ALA A 187 7.20 30.57 11.68
N THR A 188 7.96 29.69 12.31
CA THR A 188 9.32 29.31 11.88
C THR A 188 9.64 27.86 12.25
N ASP A 189 10.35 27.14 11.39
CA ASP A 189 10.80 25.76 11.64
C ASP A 189 12.09 25.39 10.87
N SER A 190 12.46 24.11 10.96
CA SER A 190 13.41 23.44 10.07
C SER A 190 12.69 22.28 9.38
N GLN A 191 11.95 22.56 8.30
CA GLN A 191 11.14 21.56 7.62
C GLN A 191 12.00 20.49 6.94
N LYS A 192 11.67 19.23 7.19
CA LYS A 192 12.12 18.07 6.43
C LYS A 192 11.58 18.12 4.99
N CYS A 193 12.44 18.27 3.98
CA CYS A 193 12.02 18.29 2.57
C CYS A 193 12.56 17.09 1.79
N ILE A 194 11.75 16.58 0.84
CA ILE A 194 12.14 15.52 -0.09
C ILE A 194 11.89 15.96 -1.53
N ARG A 195 12.89 15.75 -2.40
CA ARG A 195 12.82 15.95 -3.86
C ARG A 195 13.21 14.67 -4.61
N ALA A 196 12.30 13.69 -4.55
CA ALA A 196 12.41 12.43 -5.28
C ALA A 196 11.06 12.10 -5.93
N GLY A 197 10.99 12.23 -7.25
CA GLY A 197 9.78 12.09 -8.07
C GLY A 197 8.84 13.30 -8.06
N GLY A 198 8.12 13.51 -9.17
CA GLY A 198 7.24 14.67 -9.37
C GLY A 198 7.92 15.79 -10.18
N LYS A 199 7.44 17.03 -10.01
CA LYS A 199 7.99 18.24 -10.67
C LYS A 199 9.43 18.56 -10.23
N HIS A 200 9.80 18.19 -9.01
CA HIS A 200 11.12 18.41 -8.42
C HIS A 200 11.72 17.05 -8.05
N ASN A 201 12.78 16.64 -8.75
CA ASN A 201 13.36 15.30 -8.66
C ASN A 201 14.88 15.36 -8.83
N ASP A 202 15.57 15.50 -7.70
CA ASP A 202 17.02 15.74 -7.65
C ASP A 202 17.78 14.39 -7.56
N LEU A 203 17.03 13.27 -7.53
CA LEU A 203 17.49 11.88 -7.32
C LEU A 203 18.52 11.36 -8.31
N ASP A 204 18.52 11.87 -9.54
CA ASP A 204 19.49 11.42 -10.55
C ASP A 204 20.79 12.24 -10.51
N ASP A 205 20.79 13.40 -9.83
CA ASP A 205 21.93 14.30 -9.69
C ASP A 205 22.67 14.10 -8.37
N VAL A 206 21.96 13.71 -7.30
CA VAL A 206 22.56 13.31 -6.01
C VAL A 206 23.74 12.37 -6.19
N GLY A 207 24.88 12.83 -5.68
CA GLY A 207 26.18 12.14 -5.73
C GLY A 207 27.10 12.62 -6.85
N LYS A 208 26.57 13.20 -7.93
CA LYS A 208 27.35 13.74 -9.06
C LYS A 208 27.90 15.14 -8.77
N ASP A 209 27.17 15.96 -8.00
CA ASP A 209 27.53 17.34 -7.66
C ASP A 209 27.68 17.60 -6.14
N SER A 210 28.00 18.84 -5.79
CA SER A 210 28.37 19.28 -4.44
C SER A 210 27.21 19.78 -3.57
N TYR A 211 25.98 19.91 -4.09
CA TYR A 211 24.91 20.67 -3.43
C TYR A 211 23.46 20.14 -3.59
N HIS A 212 23.17 19.18 -4.48
CA HIS A 212 21.85 18.51 -4.55
C HIS A 212 21.73 17.34 -3.57
N HIS A 213 20.52 17.17 -3.03
CA HIS A 213 20.13 16.14 -2.04
C HIS A 213 18.69 15.70 -2.30
N THR A 214 18.37 14.42 -2.12
CA THR A 214 16.98 13.95 -2.18
C THR A 214 16.24 14.22 -0.88
N PHE A 215 16.98 14.33 0.23
CA PHE A 215 16.49 14.84 1.51
C PHE A 215 17.37 16.00 2.00
N PHE A 216 16.74 17.11 2.37
CA PHE A 216 17.40 18.29 2.94
C PHE A 216 16.50 18.97 3.97
N GLU A 217 17.07 19.87 4.77
CA GLU A 217 16.30 20.73 5.68
C GLU A 217 16.09 22.12 5.05
N MET A 218 14.84 22.57 5.03
CA MET A 218 14.47 23.92 4.65
C MET A 218 14.19 24.72 5.92
N LEU A 219 15.14 25.57 6.30
CA LEU A 219 14.92 26.58 7.34
C LEU A 219 13.94 27.62 6.79
N GLY A 220 12.86 27.91 7.51
CA GLY A 220 11.80 28.78 6.99
C GLY A 220 11.18 29.72 8.02
N ASN A 221 10.70 30.85 7.52
CA ASN A 221 9.91 31.81 8.28
C ASN A 221 8.70 32.27 7.46
N TRP A 222 7.54 32.36 8.10
CA TRP A 222 6.27 32.66 7.45
C TRP A 222 5.56 33.88 8.03
N SER A 223 4.86 34.61 7.15
CA SER A 223 3.95 35.70 7.49
C SER A 223 2.56 35.41 6.94
N PHE A 224 1.56 35.42 7.81
CA PHE A 224 0.17 35.17 7.47
C PHE A 224 -0.63 36.48 7.54
N GLY A 225 -0.43 37.35 6.55
CA GLY A 225 -1.11 38.65 6.46
C GLY A 225 -0.62 39.69 7.46
N ASP A 226 0.61 39.58 7.97
CA ASP A 226 1.10 40.37 9.11
C ASP A 226 2.26 41.33 8.73
N TYR A 227 3.34 40.81 8.14
CA TYR A 227 4.44 41.58 7.52
C TYR A 227 4.66 41.15 6.06
N PHE A 228 5.42 41.92 5.27
CA PHE A 228 5.67 41.60 3.85
C PHE A 228 7.14 41.83 3.44
N LYS A 229 7.41 42.20 2.19
CA LYS A 229 8.75 42.33 1.59
C LYS A 229 9.76 43.09 2.45
N LYS A 230 9.36 44.23 3.02
CA LYS A 230 10.28 45.10 3.76
C LYS A 230 10.88 44.36 4.96
N GLU A 231 10.04 43.91 5.86
CA GLU A 231 10.49 43.26 7.09
C GLU A 231 11.18 41.93 6.78
N ALA A 232 10.74 41.21 5.73
CA ALA A 232 11.41 40.01 5.24
C ALA A 232 12.86 40.31 4.81
N ILE A 233 13.07 41.28 3.92
CA ILE A 233 14.39 41.66 3.39
C ILE A 233 15.30 42.21 4.50
N GLU A 234 14.76 43.05 5.41
CA GLU A 234 15.48 43.55 6.59
C GLU A 234 15.95 42.40 7.51
N MET A 235 15.06 41.44 7.82
CA MET A 235 15.40 40.26 8.64
C MET A 235 16.43 39.35 7.95
N SER A 236 16.24 39.06 6.66
CA SER A 236 17.13 38.15 5.92
C SER A 236 18.55 38.71 5.80
N TRP A 237 18.70 40.01 5.55
CA TRP A 237 20.01 40.66 5.49
C TRP A 237 20.69 40.78 6.87
N GLU A 238 19.92 41.04 7.93
CA GLU A 238 20.44 41.08 9.30
C GLU A 238 20.96 39.69 9.74
N LEU A 239 20.17 38.63 9.51
CA LEU A 239 20.54 37.27 9.90
C LEU A 239 21.85 36.82 9.22
N LEU A 240 21.96 36.98 7.90
CA LEU A 240 23.16 36.60 7.15
C LEU A 240 24.38 37.45 7.54
N THR A 241 24.26 38.78 7.56
CA THR A 241 25.43 39.67 7.66
C THR A 241 25.81 40.10 9.07
N LYS A 242 24.90 40.06 10.06
CA LYS A 242 25.13 40.53 11.43
C LYS A 242 25.17 39.41 12.46
N VAL A 243 24.31 38.41 12.31
CA VAL A 243 24.21 37.29 13.25
C VAL A 243 25.14 36.15 12.85
N TYR A 244 25.03 35.66 11.61
CA TYR A 244 25.95 34.66 11.08
C TYR A 244 27.34 35.25 10.73
N GLY A 245 27.35 36.49 10.25
CA GLY A 245 28.58 37.23 9.93
C GLY A 245 29.19 36.83 8.58
N LEU A 246 28.35 36.44 7.60
CA LEU A 246 28.78 36.31 6.22
C LEU A 246 29.19 37.68 5.66
N ASP A 247 30.24 37.70 4.84
CA ASP A 247 30.74 38.90 4.16
C ASP A 247 29.68 39.44 3.18
N PRO A 248 29.18 40.68 3.36
CA PRO A 248 28.24 41.32 2.43
C PRO A 248 28.75 41.38 0.99
N ALA A 249 30.06 41.46 0.76
CA ALA A 249 30.65 41.52 -0.58
C ALA A 249 30.70 40.15 -1.30
N ARG A 250 30.26 39.07 -0.63
CA ARG A 250 30.10 37.73 -1.20
C ARG A 250 28.62 37.36 -1.44
N LEU A 251 27.67 38.28 -1.15
CA LEU A 251 26.24 38.06 -1.27
C LEU A 251 25.65 38.81 -2.48
N TYR A 252 24.89 38.09 -3.31
CA TYR A 252 24.17 38.61 -4.46
C TYR A 252 22.68 38.37 -4.26
N VAL A 253 21.81 39.23 -4.81
CA VAL A 253 20.35 39.08 -4.68
C VAL A 253 19.65 39.25 -6.02
N SER A 254 18.69 38.37 -6.32
CA SER A 254 17.84 38.48 -7.50
C SER A 254 16.50 39.17 -7.18
N TYR A 255 15.87 39.79 -8.18
CA TYR A 255 14.48 40.26 -8.12
C TYR A 255 13.76 39.93 -9.43
N PHE A 256 12.46 39.64 -9.33
CA PHE A 256 11.64 39.30 -10.48
C PHE A 256 11.60 40.42 -11.54
N GLU A 257 12.04 40.13 -12.76
CA GLU A 257 12.12 41.10 -13.85
C GLU A 257 10.78 41.38 -14.55
N GLY A 258 9.72 40.64 -14.19
CA GLY A 258 8.40 40.71 -14.83
C GLY A 258 8.15 39.56 -15.81
N ASN A 259 6.91 39.44 -16.27
CA ASN A 259 6.54 38.59 -17.40
C ASN A 259 5.38 39.24 -18.18
N PRO A 260 5.67 39.92 -19.30
CA PRO A 260 4.65 40.60 -20.09
C PRO A 260 3.59 39.67 -20.72
N GLU A 261 3.95 38.43 -21.04
CA GLU A 261 3.01 37.44 -21.62
C GLU A 261 1.93 37.03 -20.61
N MET A 262 2.26 37.07 -19.32
CA MET A 262 1.36 36.75 -18.21
C MET A 262 0.78 38.00 -17.52
N GLY A 263 1.07 39.20 -18.03
CA GLY A 263 0.61 40.47 -17.45
C GLY A 263 1.21 40.79 -16.07
N LEU A 264 2.44 40.34 -15.81
CA LEU A 264 3.14 40.54 -14.54
C LEU A 264 4.23 41.61 -14.67
N GLU A 265 4.17 42.64 -13.82
CA GLU A 265 5.14 43.73 -13.78
C GLU A 265 6.45 43.36 -13.01
N PRO A 266 7.57 44.07 -13.24
CA PRO A 266 8.83 43.84 -12.53
C PRO A 266 8.74 44.23 -11.04
N ASP A 267 9.41 43.46 -10.16
CA ASP A 267 9.43 43.71 -8.71
C ASP A 267 10.47 44.76 -8.30
N LEU A 268 10.24 46.00 -8.74
CA LEU A 268 11.06 47.16 -8.41
C LEU A 268 10.95 47.55 -6.91
N GLU A 269 9.93 47.07 -6.21
CA GLU A 269 9.77 47.21 -4.76
C GLU A 269 10.84 46.39 -4.02
N ALA A 270 10.98 45.10 -4.34
CA ALA A 270 12.03 44.24 -3.79
C ALA A 270 13.44 44.78 -4.10
N LYS A 271 13.68 45.24 -5.35
CA LYS A 271 14.94 45.91 -5.74
C LYS A 271 15.28 47.09 -4.83
N SER A 272 14.32 48.00 -4.64
CA SER A 272 14.49 49.22 -3.83
C SER A 272 14.75 48.88 -2.35
N LEU A 273 14.15 47.80 -1.86
CA LEU A 273 14.36 47.32 -0.49
C LEU A 273 15.75 46.72 -0.28
N TRP A 274 16.27 45.93 -1.23
CA TRP A 274 17.66 45.43 -1.19
C TRP A 274 18.69 46.56 -1.23
N GLN A 275 18.48 47.60 -2.03
CA GLN A 275 19.29 48.82 -1.99
C GLN A 275 19.25 49.48 -0.61
N SER A 276 18.07 49.56 0.01
CA SER A 276 17.88 50.25 1.30
C SER A 276 18.56 49.56 2.50
N VAL A 277 18.72 48.23 2.48
CA VAL A 277 19.48 47.48 3.50
C VAL A 277 21.00 47.47 3.23
N GLY A 278 21.43 47.99 2.09
CA GLY A 278 22.84 48.20 1.75
C GLY A 278 23.48 47.16 0.84
N VAL A 279 22.69 46.45 0.02
CA VAL A 279 23.26 45.63 -1.07
C VAL A 279 23.72 46.57 -2.22
N PRO A 280 24.93 46.38 -2.79
CA PRO A 280 25.39 47.18 -3.93
C PRO A 280 24.56 46.98 -5.22
N ASP A 281 24.44 48.01 -6.05
CA ASP A 281 23.69 47.95 -7.33
C ASP A 281 24.22 46.87 -8.30
N ASP A 282 25.53 46.60 -8.31
CA ASP A 282 26.17 45.55 -9.12
C ASP A 282 26.04 44.14 -8.51
N HIS A 283 25.31 44.02 -7.40
CA HIS A 283 24.96 42.78 -6.71
C HIS A 283 23.43 42.56 -6.64
N ILE A 284 22.60 43.46 -7.23
CA ILE A 284 21.13 43.34 -7.29
C ILE A 284 20.68 43.10 -8.74
N LEU A 285 20.34 41.86 -9.05
CA LEU A 285 20.22 41.36 -10.42
C LEU A 285 18.74 41.11 -10.81
N PRO A 286 18.34 41.40 -12.07
CA PRO A 286 17.07 40.91 -12.59
C PRO A 286 17.13 39.39 -12.77
N GLY A 287 16.03 38.70 -12.49
CA GLY A 287 15.87 37.28 -12.80
C GLY A 287 14.47 36.97 -13.31
N ASN A 288 14.40 35.94 -14.15
CA ASN A 288 13.27 35.65 -15.02
C ASN A 288 12.18 34.81 -14.34
N MET A 289 11.12 34.46 -15.09
CA MET A 289 9.96 33.69 -14.60
C MET A 289 10.28 32.26 -14.11
N LYS A 290 11.38 31.62 -14.55
CA LYS A 290 11.81 30.30 -14.08
C LYS A 290 12.32 30.34 -12.63
N ASP A 291 13.01 31.42 -12.29
CA ASP A 291 13.80 31.50 -11.07
C ASP A 291 13.13 32.41 -10.02
N ASN A 292 12.73 33.62 -10.43
CA ASN A 292 12.16 34.64 -9.55
C ASN A 292 10.62 34.66 -9.49
N PHE A 293 9.93 33.64 -9.98
CA PHE A 293 8.50 33.45 -9.70
C PHE A 293 8.24 32.04 -9.18
N TRP A 294 7.91 31.94 -7.89
CA TRP A 294 7.83 30.67 -7.19
C TRP A 294 6.40 30.11 -7.15
N GLU A 295 6.26 28.82 -7.47
CA GLU A 295 5.03 28.05 -7.38
C GLU A 295 5.30 26.60 -6.95
N MET A 296 4.60 26.15 -5.89
CA MET A 296 4.79 24.83 -5.26
C MET A 296 4.49 23.63 -6.18
N GLY A 297 3.61 23.81 -7.17
CA GLY A 297 3.09 22.77 -8.07
C GLY A 297 2.25 23.37 -9.19
N ASP A 298 1.41 22.57 -9.84
CA ASP A 298 0.58 23.02 -10.98
C ASP A 298 -0.59 23.93 -10.57
N GLN A 299 -0.93 23.99 -9.29
CA GLN A 299 -1.98 24.83 -8.70
C GLN A 299 -1.70 25.15 -7.22
N GLY A 300 -2.18 26.29 -6.72
CA GLY A 300 -2.03 26.74 -5.33
C GLY A 300 -1.29 28.07 -5.16
N PRO A 301 -0.96 28.47 -3.92
CA PRO A 301 -0.39 29.78 -3.62
C PRO A 301 1.02 29.96 -4.23
N CYS A 302 1.27 31.15 -4.76
CA CYS A 302 2.47 31.51 -5.52
C CYS A 302 2.73 33.04 -5.51
N GLY A 303 3.89 33.45 -6.01
CA GLY A 303 4.24 34.87 -6.13
C GLY A 303 5.65 35.12 -6.69
N PRO A 304 5.98 36.39 -7.00
CA PRO A 304 7.36 36.78 -7.28
C PRO A 304 8.23 36.56 -6.03
N CYS A 305 9.53 36.36 -6.22
CA CYS A 305 10.46 36.15 -5.12
C CYS A 305 11.83 36.83 -5.34
N SER A 306 12.63 36.85 -4.28
CA SER A 306 14.03 37.31 -4.27
C SER A 306 14.94 36.25 -3.68
N GLU A 307 15.95 35.82 -4.44
CA GLU A 307 16.87 34.75 -4.05
C GLU A 307 18.20 35.36 -3.63
N VAL A 308 18.74 34.90 -2.51
CA VAL A 308 20.05 35.31 -2.01
C VAL A 308 21.07 34.23 -2.37
N HIS A 309 22.12 34.63 -3.08
CA HIS A 309 23.21 33.79 -3.55
C HIS A 309 24.51 34.11 -2.79
N TYR A 310 25.35 33.10 -2.59
CA TYR A 310 26.64 33.25 -1.91
C TYR A 310 27.81 32.73 -2.76
N ASP A 311 28.80 33.61 -2.98
CA ASP A 311 30.07 33.26 -3.61
C ASP A 311 31.00 32.55 -2.62
N LYS A 312 31.24 31.25 -2.84
CA LYS A 312 32.15 30.39 -2.07
C LYS A 312 33.64 30.70 -2.28
N VAL A 313 34.03 31.46 -3.30
CA VAL A 313 35.43 31.83 -3.58
C VAL A 313 35.77 33.22 -3.03
N GLY A 314 34.92 34.22 -3.29
CA GLY A 314 35.11 35.59 -2.82
C GLY A 314 36.42 36.23 -3.29
N GLY A 315 37.23 36.73 -2.36
CA GLY A 315 38.51 37.38 -2.67
C GLY A 315 38.39 38.75 -3.36
N GLY A 316 37.21 39.36 -3.36
CA GLY A 316 36.95 40.65 -4.01
C GLY A 316 36.61 40.56 -5.51
N ARG A 317 36.28 39.37 -6.03
CA ARG A 317 35.67 39.22 -7.36
C ARG A 317 34.20 39.67 -7.33
N ASN A 318 33.69 40.23 -8.43
CA ASN A 318 32.25 40.28 -8.67
C ASN A 318 31.84 39.02 -9.45
N ALA A 319 30.92 38.23 -8.89
CA ALA A 319 30.44 36.95 -9.39
C ALA A 319 29.00 37.00 -9.98
N ALA A 320 28.44 38.19 -10.21
CA ALA A 320 27.06 38.40 -10.66
C ALA A 320 26.71 37.65 -11.97
N HIS A 321 27.70 37.40 -12.83
CA HIS A 321 27.56 36.67 -14.09
C HIS A 321 27.50 35.14 -13.93
N LEU A 322 27.43 34.63 -12.70
CA LEU A 322 27.29 33.21 -12.34
C LEU A 322 26.02 32.94 -11.49
N VAL A 323 25.28 33.99 -11.15
CA VAL A 323 24.00 33.88 -10.42
C VAL A 323 22.95 33.31 -11.37
N ASN A 324 22.19 32.30 -10.91
CA ASN A 324 21.21 31.53 -11.68
C ASN A 324 21.79 30.74 -12.89
N GLU A 325 23.12 30.59 -12.98
CA GLU A 325 23.84 29.81 -14.03
C GLU A 325 24.32 28.43 -13.54
N ASP A 326 23.72 27.89 -12.46
CA ASP A 326 24.02 26.57 -11.85
C ASP A 326 25.50 26.35 -11.45
N ASP A 327 26.26 27.41 -11.15
CA ASP A 327 27.67 27.31 -10.74
C ASP A 327 27.82 26.77 -9.29
N PRO A 328 28.61 25.69 -9.05
CA PRO A 328 28.73 25.05 -7.75
C PRO A 328 29.44 25.90 -6.67
N MET A 329 30.00 27.05 -7.05
CA MET A 329 30.66 28.01 -6.17
C MET A 329 29.86 29.31 -6.00
N VAL A 330 28.71 29.49 -6.68
CA VAL A 330 27.82 30.65 -6.52
C VAL A 330 26.40 30.16 -6.28
N VAL A 331 26.16 29.66 -5.07
CA VAL A 331 24.95 28.90 -4.73
C VAL A 331 23.85 29.76 -4.12
N GLU A 332 22.61 29.54 -4.56
CA GLU A 332 21.38 30.03 -3.91
C GLU A 332 21.30 29.47 -2.48
N ILE A 333 21.29 30.34 -1.46
CA ILE A 333 21.21 29.93 -0.04
C ILE A 333 19.83 30.22 0.57
N TRP A 334 19.05 31.16 0.02
CA TRP A 334 17.76 31.57 0.59
C TRP A 334 16.83 32.21 -0.43
N ASN A 335 15.69 31.58 -0.70
CA ASN A 335 14.60 32.15 -1.50
C ASN A 335 13.57 32.85 -0.60
N ASN A 336 13.20 34.09 -0.93
CA ASN A 336 12.23 34.92 -0.21
C ASN A 336 11.00 35.13 -1.12
N VAL A 337 9.92 34.37 -0.89
CA VAL A 337 8.73 34.34 -1.74
C VAL A 337 7.65 35.28 -1.22
N PHE A 338 7.18 36.17 -2.10
CA PHE A 338 6.19 37.18 -1.79
C PHE A 338 4.81 36.72 -2.27
N ILE A 339 4.29 35.67 -1.60
CA ILE A 339 3.02 35.02 -1.93
C ILE A 339 1.88 36.05 -1.95
N GLN A 340 1.27 36.22 -3.13
CA GLN A 340 0.17 37.15 -3.37
C GLN A 340 -0.82 36.67 -4.44
N TYR A 341 -0.61 35.49 -5.02
CA TYR A 341 -1.49 34.88 -6.03
C TYR A 341 -1.82 33.41 -5.70
N ASP A 342 -2.91 32.90 -6.28
CA ASP A 342 -3.33 31.50 -6.31
C ASP A 342 -3.37 31.03 -7.77
N ARG A 343 -2.50 30.07 -8.13
CA ARG A 343 -2.42 29.41 -9.44
C ARG A 343 -3.61 28.48 -9.60
N GLN A 344 -4.47 28.76 -10.56
CA GLN A 344 -5.63 27.93 -10.90
C GLN A 344 -5.22 26.76 -11.81
N ALA A 345 -6.06 25.72 -11.89
CA ALA A 345 -5.83 24.55 -12.75
C ALA A 345 -5.78 24.84 -14.27
N ASP A 346 -6.30 25.99 -14.72
CA ASP A 346 -6.15 26.51 -16.09
C ASP A 346 -4.88 27.35 -16.30
N LYS A 347 -4.00 27.36 -15.29
CA LYS A 347 -2.78 28.16 -15.12
C LYS A 347 -2.97 29.66 -14.91
N SER A 348 -4.20 30.18 -14.87
CA SER A 348 -4.45 31.58 -14.53
C SER A 348 -4.00 31.91 -13.09
N LEU A 349 -3.69 33.19 -12.86
CA LEU A 349 -3.38 33.74 -11.54
C LEU A 349 -4.57 34.54 -11.03
N LYS A 350 -4.97 34.31 -9.79
CA LYS A 350 -5.92 35.17 -9.06
C LYS A 350 -5.21 35.74 -7.84
N SER A 351 -5.44 37.02 -7.52
CA SER A 351 -4.88 37.64 -6.33
C SER A 351 -5.44 37.03 -5.04
N LEU A 352 -4.60 36.80 -4.05
CA LEU A 352 -5.02 36.36 -2.72
C LEU A 352 -5.66 37.52 -1.93
N PRO A 353 -6.59 37.24 -0.98
CA PRO A 353 -7.21 38.28 -0.15
C PRO A 353 -6.23 39.00 0.80
N ALA A 354 -5.12 38.35 1.13
CA ALA A 354 -4.01 38.90 1.90
C ALA A 354 -2.68 38.66 1.18
N LYS A 355 -1.65 39.42 1.56
CA LYS A 355 -0.27 39.19 1.13
C LYS A 355 0.49 38.45 2.21
N HIS A 356 1.36 37.54 1.80
CA HIS A 356 2.03 36.60 2.68
C HIS A 356 3.53 36.57 2.39
N VAL A 357 4.30 36.08 3.35
CA VAL A 357 5.73 35.76 3.15
C VAL A 357 5.91 34.27 3.38
N ASP A 358 6.60 33.65 2.44
CA ASP A 358 7.18 32.32 2.55
C ASP A 358 8.68 32.45 2.29
N THR A 359 9.50 31.71 3.02
CA THR A 359 10.94 31.68 2.76
C THR A 359 11.48 30.28 2.93
N GLY A 360 12.42 29.92 2.05
CA GLY A 360 13.13 28.65 2.08
C GLY A 360 14.62 28.89 2.04
N MET A 361 15.30 28.67 3.16
CA MET A 361 16.76 28.67 3.27
C MET A 361 17.26 27.23 3.27
N GLY A 362 18.16 26.90 2.33
CA GLY A 362 18.75 25.56 2.24
C GLY A 362 19.78 25.35 3.35
N PHE A 363 19.42 24.60 4.39
CA PHE A 363 20.25 24.39 5.58
C PHE A 363 21.66 23.88 5.23
N GLU A 364 21.74 22.83 4.42
CA GLU A 364 22.99 22.23 3.95
C GLU A 364 23.88 23.23 3.18
N ARG A 365 23.27 24.13 2.39
CA ARG A 365 24.00 25.16 1.63
C ARG A 365 24.50 26.28 2.55
N LEU A 366 23.69 26.74 3.51
CA LEU A 366 24.11 27.72 4.51
C LEU A 366 25.24 27.18 5.40
N VAL A 367 25.13 25.96 5.92
CA VAL A 367 26.17 25.37 6.78
C VAL A 367 27.49 25.23 6.03
N SER A 368 27.45 24.86 4.74
CA SER A 368 28.63 24.88 3.87
C SER A 368 29.26 26.27 3.74
N ALA A 369 28.46 27.32 3.52
CA ALA A 369 28.94 28.70 3.49
C ALA A 369 29.53 29.18 4.83
N LEU A 370 28.94 28.76 5.96
CA LEU A 370 29.39 29.14 7.31
C LEU A 370 30.61 28.36 7.82
N GLN A 371 30.90 27.21 7.22
CA GLN A 371 32.10 26.40 7.46
C GLN A 371 33.19 26.64 6.39
N ASP A 372 32.95 27.53 5.42
CA ASP A 372 33.81 27.86 4.27
C ASP A 372 34.21 26.59 3.46
N THR A 373 33.27 25.65 3.29
CA THR A 373 33.49 24.40 2.56
C THR A 373 33.05 24.49 1.09
N VAL A 374 33.77 23.81 0.20
CA VAL A 374 33.41 23.78 -1.23
C VAL A 374 32.13 22.99 -1.50
N SER A 375 31.91 21.87 -0.81
CA SER A 375 30.69 21.06 -0.92
C SER A 375 29.85 21.07 0.37
N ASN A 376 28.55 20.82 0.22
CA ASN A 376 27.66 20.55 1.35
C ASN A 376 28.06 19.25 2.06
N TYR A 377 28.62 18.29 1.32
CA TYR A 377 29.05 16.98 1.79
C TYR A 377 30.33 17.02 2.65
N ALA A 378 31.14 18.08 2.55
CA ALA A 378 32.32 18.30 3.40
C ALA A 378 32.00 18.85 4.81
N THR A 379 30.72 19.00 5.17
CA THR A 379 30.28 19.59 6.45
C THR A 379 30.08 18.56 7.58
N ASP A 380 29.81 19.05 8.79
CA ASP A 380 29.35 18.22 9.93
C ASP A 380 27.96 17.58 9.73
N ILE A 381 27.24 17.93 8.65
CA ILE A 381 25.97 17.28 8.26
C ILE A 381 26.20 15.90 7.62
N PHE A 382 27.36 15.65 7.00
CA PHE A 382 27.62 14.38 6.29
C PHE A 382 28.83 13.60 6.81
N THR A 383 29.83 14.28 7.37
CA THR A 383 31.05 13.61 7.86
C THR A 383 30.81 12.51 8.92
N PRO A 384 29.82 12.57 9.83
CA PRO A 384 29.49 11.44 10.73
C PRO A 384 29.00 10.21 9.97
N LEU A 385 28.15 10.42 8.96
CA LEU A 385 27.61 9.34 8.11
C LEU A 385 28.70 8.73 7.23
N PHE A 386 29.60 9.54 6.67
CA PHE A 386 30.74 9.06 5.89
C PHE A 386 31.70 8.24 6.75
N LYS A 387 32.06 8.71 7.95
CA LYS A 387 32.84 7.91 8.90
C LYS A 387 32.14 6.59 9.21
N ARG A 388 30.82 6.59 9.40
CA ARG A 388 30.06 5.36 9.65
C ARG A 388 30.04 4.40 8.46
N ILE A 389 29.98 4.91 7.23
CA ILE A 389 30.11 4.10 6.01
C ILE A 389 31.52 3.52 5.90
N GLU A 390 32.58 4.27 6.23
CA GLU A 390 33.96 3.79 6.31
C GLU A 390 34.09 2.62 7.30
N GLU A 391 33.59 2.78 8.53
CA GLU A 391 33.57 1.73 9.58
C GLU A 391 32.81 0.46 9.15
N VAL A 392 31.71 0.60 8.38
CA VAL A 392 30.86 -0.53 7.95
C VAL A 392 31.38 -1.24 6.70
N THR A 393 32.21 -0.58 5.89
CA THR A 393 32.70 -1.10 4.59
C THR A 393 34.18 -1.47 4.58
N GLY A 394 35.02 -0.81 5.40
CA GLY A 394 36.47 -0.87 5.27
C GLY A 394 37.02 -0.15 4.03
N ALA A 395 36.25 0.76 3.44
CA ALA A 395 36.68 1.57 2.29
C ALA A 395 37.77 2.60 2.65
N ARG A 396 38.34 3.26 1.63
CA ARG A 396 39.17 4.46 1.85
C ARG A 396 38.30 5.60 2.41
N PRO A 397 38.84 6.51 3.25
CA PRO A 397 38.14 7.72 3.63
C PRO A 397 37.65 8.55 2.43
N TYR A 398 36.60 9.32 2.66
CA TYR A 398 36.04 10.30 1.72
C TYR A 398 37.07 11.39 1.36
N THR A 399 37.12 11.82 0.09
CA THR A 399 38.08 12.85 -0.37
C THR A 399 37.46 14.07 -1.04
N ASP A 400 36.13 14.22 -1.00
CA ASP A 400 35.36 15.33 -1.61
C ASP A 400 35.63 15.54 -3.12
N LYS A 401 35.88 14.45 -3.86
CA LYS A 401 36.19 14.48 -5.30
C LYS A 401 34.98 14.22 -6.18
N TYR A 402 35.08 14.65 -7.43
CA TYR A 402 34.00 14.72 -8.39
C TYR A 402 34.44 14.31 -9.80
N GLY A 403 33.52 13.77 -10.60
CA GLY A 403 33.73 13.48 -12.01
C GLY A 403 34.98 12.66 -12.30
N ALA A 404 35.94 13.25 -13.02
CA ALA A 404 37.19 12.59 -13.40
C ALA A 404 38.18 12.39 -12.23
N ASP A 405 38.05 13.16 -11.15
CA ASP A 405 38.93 13.06 -9.97
C ASP A 405 38.46 11.97 -8.99
N ASP A 406 37.17 11.61 -9.00
CA ASP A 406 36.58 10.45 -8.30
C ASP A 406 36.69 9.19 -9.17
N ALA A 407 37.90 8.88 -9.64
CA ALA A 407 38.14 7.86 -10.67
C ALA A 407 37.80 6.41 -10.26
N ASP A 408 37.60 6.15 -8.96
CA ASP A 408 37.08 4.88 -8.42
C ASP A 408 35.57 4.91 -8.09
N GLY A 409 34.92 6.09 -8.18
CA GLY A 409 33.50 6.30 -7.89
C GLY A 409 33.14 6.22 -6.40
N ILE A 410 34.13 6.18 -5.51
CA ILE A 410 33.90 5.97 -4.08
C ILE A 410 33.31 7.20 -3.40
N ASP A 411 33.75 8.42 -3.74
CA ASP A 411 33.20 9.63 -3.12
C ASP A 411 31.74 9.83 -3.56
N THR A 412 31.42 9.50 -4.82
CA THR A 412 30.04 9.43 -5.33
C THR A 412 29.21 8.40 -4.55
N ALA A 413 29.75 7.22 -4.25
CA ALA A 413 29.06 6.19 -3.46
C ALA A 413 28.81 6.62 -2.01
N TYR A 414 29.77 7.30 -1.36
CA TYR A 414 29.57 7.92 -0.05
C TYR A 414 28.40 8.90 -0.05
N ARG A 415 28.38 9.87 -0.98
CA ARG A 415 27.32 10.88 -1.12
C ARG A 415 25.94 10.25 -1.30
N VAL A 416 25.81 9.33 -2.27
CA VAL A 416 24.55 8.63 -2.56
C VAL A 416 24.01 7.89 -1.34
N ILE A 417 24.85 7.18 -0.59
CA ILE A 417 24.40 6.38 0.55
C ILE A 417 24.01 7.26 1.74
N ALA A 418 24.78 8.32 2.03
CA ALA A 418 24.51 9.22 3.14
C ALA A 418 23.23 10.06 2.93
N ASP A 419 22.97 10.52 1.71
CA ASP A 419 21.68 11.15 1.37
C ASP A 419 20.52 10.14 1.46
N HIS A 420 20.67 8.96 0.86
CA HIS A 420 19.57 7.99 0.78
C HIS A 420 19.17 7.42 2.14
N ILE A 421 20.08 7.26 3.10
CA ILE A 421 19.70 6.86 4.48
C ILE A 421 18.87 7.96 5.16
N ARG A 422 19.15 9.25 4.92
CA ARG A 422 18.34 10.37 5.45
C ARG A 422 16.91 10.29 4.88
N LEU A 423 16.76 10.25 3.55
CA LEU A 423 15.44 10.16 2.91
C LEU A 423 14.64 8.95 3.41
N LEU A 424 15.24 7.76 3.42
CA LEU A 424 14.56 6.52 3.81
C LEU A 424 14.11 6.56 5.27
N THR A 425 14.96 7.04 6.17
CA THR A 425 14.67 7.14 7.60
C THR A 425 13.49 8.07 7.86
N PHE A 426 13.51 9.29 7.32
CA PHE A 426 12.42 10.25 7.51
C PHE A 426 11.12 9.84 6.82
N SER A 427 11.21 9.19 5.66
CA SER A 427 10.01 8.66 4.98
C SER A 427 9.33 7.55 5.78
N MET A 428 10.12 6.67 6.41
CA MET A 428 9.61 5.57 7.25
C MET A 428 9.17 6.06 8.64
N SER A 429 9.85 7.04 9.24
CA SER A 429 9.37 7.67 10.48
C SER A 429 8.00 8.33 10.28
N ASP A 430 7.78 8.91 9.11
CA ASP A 430 6.56 9.63 8.76
C ASP A 430 5.51 8.70 8.09
N GLY A 431 5.79 7.39 8.05
CA GLY A 431 4.80 6.33 7.80
C GLY A 431 4.68 5.83 6.36
N ALA A 432 5.53 6.29 5.44
CA ALA A 432 5.62 5.73 4.09
C ALA A 432 6.61 4.55 4.05
N VAL A 433 6.20 3.44 3.42
CA VAL A 433 7.02 2.21 3.31
C VAL A 433 7.24 1.81 1.86
N PRO A 434 8.40 1.19 1.51
CA PRO A 434 8.69 0.74 0.15
C PRO A 434 7.64 -0.26 -0.36
N ASN A 435 7.08 0.00 -1.54
CA ASN A 435 6.04 -0.82 -2.17
C ASN A 435 6.08 -0.72 -3.72
N ASN A 436 4.96 -0.99 -4.40
CA ASN A 436 4.87 -1.00 -5.87
C ASN A 436 4.32 0.29 -6.50
N ASP A 437 3.84 1.27 -5.73
CA ASP A 437 3.05 2.41 -6.25
C ASP A 437 3.31 3.74 -5.51
N GLY A 438 3.05 4.86 -6.20
CA GLY A 438 3.15 6.21 -5.68
C GLY A 438 4.44 6.49 -4.89
N ARG A 439 4.30 7.07 -3.69
CA ARG A 439 5.45 7.41 -2.83
C ARG A 439 6.26 6.18 -2.39
N GLY A 440 5.60 5.02 -2.19
CA GLY A 440 6.29 3.78 -1.79
C GLY A 440 7.12 3.16 -2.92
N TYR A 441 6.73 3.39 -4.19
CA TYR A 441 7.58 3.08 -5.34
C TYR A 441 8.89 3.89 -5.31
N VAL A 442 8.82 5.19 -5.01
CA VAL A 442 10.01 6.05 -4.92
C VAL A 442 10.95 5.57 -3.82
N LEU A 443 10.46 5.30 -2.61
CA LEU A 443 11.31 4.77 -1.52
C LEU A 443 12.03 3.48 -1.93
N ARG A 444 11.33 2.61 -2.68
CA ARG A 444 11.93 1.39 -3.23
C ARG A 444 12.99 1.68 -4.29
N ARG A 445 12.82 2.69 -5.16
CA ARG A 445 13.86 3.13 -6.10
C ARG A 445 15.10 3.64 -5.35
N VAL A 446 14.92 4.50 -4.34
CA VAL A 446 16.00 5.10 -3.55
C VAL A 446 16.82 4.03 -2.81
N LEU A 447 16.15 3.14 -2.06
CA LEU A 447 16.81 2.02 -1.36
C LEU A 447 17.63 1.15 -2.32
N ARG A 448 17.06 0.80 -3.48
CA ARG A 448 17.71 -0.05 -4.48
C ARG A 448 18.90 0.64 -5.17
N ARG A 449 18.84 1.96 -5.38
CA ARG A 449 19.97 2.77 -5.88
C ARG A 449 21.12 2.70 -4.88
N GLY A 450 20.90 3.07 -3.62
CA GLY A 450 21.94 3.07 -2.59
C GLY A 450 22.56 1.69 -2.33
N VAL A 451 21.72 0.64 -2.26
CA VAL A 451 22.17 -0.76 -2.16
C VAL A 451 23.09 -1.18 -3.32
N ARG A 452 22.76 -0.80 -4.56
CA ARG A 452 23.63 -1.10 -5.71
C ARG A 452 24.97 -0.36 -5.61
N TYR A 453 24.97 0.90 -5.16
CA TYR A 453 26.21 1.64 -4.93
C TYR A 453 27.08 0.99 -3.84
N ALA A 454 26.48 0.58 -2.72
CA ALA A 454 27.16 -0.15 -1.65
C ALA A 454 27.79 -1.46 -2.14
N ARG A 455 27.04 -2.25 -2.91
CA ARG A 455 27.55 -3.50 -3.50
C ARG A 455 28.67 -3.26 -4.53
N LYS A 456 28.50 -2.27 -5.42
CA LYS A 456 29.41 -2.03 -6.54
C LYS A 456 30.74 -1.42 -6.11
N TYR A 457 30.71 -0.34 -5.33
CA TYR A 457 31.89 0.47 -5.04
C TYR A 457 32.58 0.07 -3.73
N PHE A 458 31.83 -0.50 -2.78
CA PHE A 458 32.35 -0.95 -1.48
C PHE A 458 32.39 -2.46 -1.30
N ASN A 459 31.92 -3.26 -2.27
CA ASN A 459 31.79 -4.71 -2.17
C ASN A 459 31.02 -5.15 -0.90
N ALA A 460 30.07 -4.32 -0.44
CA ALA A 460 29.37 -4.51 0.82
C ALA A 460 28.37 -5.70 0.77
N GLU A 461 28.22 -6.40 1.90
CA GLU A 461 27.18 -7.40 2.07
C GLU A 461 25.80 -6.73 2.23
N ILE A 462 24.85 -7.14 1.39
CA ILE A 462 23.50 -6.56 1.28
C ILE A 462 22.48 -7.45 1.98
N GLY A 463 21.54 -6.85 2.69
CA GLY A 463 20.53 -7.52 3.52
C GLY A 463 20.44 -6.93 4.94
N SER A 464 21.35 -6.01 5.28
CA SER A 464 21.40 -5.24 6.53
C SER A 464 22.46 -4.13 6.43
N PHE A 465 22.56 -3.45 5.30
CA PHE A 465 23.60 -2.44 5.05
C PHE A 465 23.20 -1.08 5.63
N PHE A 466 22.03 -0.57 5.26
CA PHE A 466 21.52 0.71 5.71
C PHE A 466 21.23 0.75 7.22
N SER A 467 20.76 -0.35 7.80
CA SER A 467 20.54 -0.47 9.25
C SER A 467 21.81 -0.36 10.09
N LYS A 468 22.98 -0.73 9.53
CA LYS A 468 24.29 -0.54 10.19
C LYS A 468 24.74 0.93 10.20
N ILE A 469 24.20 1.75 9.30
CA ILE A 469 24.49 3.19 9.17
C ILE A 469 23.51 4.02 10.01
N LEU A 470 22.23 3.62 10.06
CA LEU A 470 21.13 4.31 10.76
C LEU A 470 21.47 4.85 12.16
N PRO A 471 22.20 4.14 13.06
CA PRO A 471 22.57 4.68 14.36
C PRO A 471 23.27 6.04 14.30
N ALA A 472 24.20 6.25 13.37
CA ALA A 472 24.92 7.52 13.24
C ALA A 472 24.00 8.67 12.78
N LEU A 473 22.93 8.37 12.02
CA LEU A 473 21.89 9.34 11.66
C LEU A 473 20.99 9.68 12.86
N VAL A 474 20.65 8.68 13.67
CA VAL A 474 19.84 8.86 14.89
C VAL A 474 20.60 9.66 15.94
N ASP A 475 21.89 9.38 16.14
CA ASP A 475 22.77 10.16 17.04
C ASP A 475 22.93 11.62 16.57
N GLN A 476 22.92 11.87 15.26
CA GLN A 476 23.14 13.20 14.66
C GLN A 476 21.87 14.06 14.57
N MET A 477 20.71 13.45 14.27
CA MET A 477 19.47 14.18 13.98
C MET A 477 18.33 13.92 14.97
N GLY A 478 18.46 12.94 15.87
CA GLY A 478 17.39 12.48 16.76
C GLY A 478 16.96 13.45 17.87
N GLU A 479 17.80 14.43 18.24
CA GLU A 479 17.40 15.51 19.17
C GLU A 479 16.38 16.45 18.52
N GLN A 480 16.63 16.84 17.26
CA GLN A 480 15.75 17.71 16.49
C GLN A 480 14.49 16.99 16.00
N PHE A 481 14.61 15.69 15.68
CA PHE A 481 13.56 14.88 15.09
C PHE A 481 13.32 13.58 15.89
N PRO A 482 12.72 13.67 17.09
CA PRO A 482 12.60 12.54 18.02
C PRO A 482 11.73 11.38 17.52
N GLU A 483 11.01 11.53 16.41
CA GLU A 483 10.31 10.46 15.71
C GLU A 483 11.23 9.38 15.14
N ILE A 484 12.46 9.73 14.70
CA ILE A 484 13.41 8.73 14.15
C ILE A 484 13.98 7.86 15.28
N VAL A 485 14.18 8.44 16.47
CA VAL A 485 14.58 7.71 17.69
C VAL A 485 13.49 6.72 18.10
N LYS A 486 12.23 7.19 18.18
CA LYS A 486 11.07 6.37 18.58
C LYS A 486 10.80 5.19 17.64
N LYS A 487 11.13 5.32 16.36
CA LYS A 487 10.86 4.31 15.31
C LYS A 487 12.10 3.58 14.81
N GLN A 488 13.27 3.79 15.40
CA GLN A 488 14.54 3.25 14.93
C GLN A 488 14.48 1.73 14.65
N GLN A 489 13.87 0.95 15.55
CA GLN A 489 13.75 -0.51 15.40
C GLN A 489 12.85 -0.93 14.22
N ASP A 490 11.69 -0.29 14.03
CA ASP A 490 10.84 -0.56 12.86
C ASP A 490 11.56 -0.18 11.54
N ILE A 491 12.32 0.91 11.55
CA ILE A 491 13.10 1.36 10.38
C ILE A 491 14.20 0.34 10.05
N VAL A 492 14.92 -0.21 11.04
CA VAL A 492 15.86 -1.33 10.85
C VAL A 492 15.16 -2.52 10.17
N GLU A 493 14.03 -2.97 10.70
CA GLU A 493 13.32 -4.15 10.17
C GLU A 493 12.81 -3.93 8.74
N ILE A 494 12.27 -2.74 8.43
CA ILE A 494 11.78 -2.41 7.07
C ILE A 494 12.95 -2.37 6.07
N LEU A 495 14.09 -1.80 6.46
CA LEU A 495 15.31 -1.74 5.64
C LEU A 495 15.85 -3.14 5.36
N ASP A 496 16.15 -3.92 6.41
CA ASP A 496 16.75 -5.26 6.30
C ASP A 496 15.89 -6.20 5.44
N GLU A 497 14.57 -6.20 5.66
CA GLU A 497 13.67 -7.03 4.86
C GLU A 497 13.60 -6.61 3.38
N GLU A 498 13.61 -5.30 3.05
CA GLU A 498 13.62 -4.84 1.65
C GLU A 498 14.98 -5.10 0.99
N GLU A 499 16.09 -4.91 1.70
CA GLU A 499 17.42 -5.26 1.20
C GLU A 499 17.52 -6.76 0.91
N ALA A 500 17.12 -7.61 1.86
CA ALA A 500 17.16 -9.05 1.71
C ALA A 500 16.21 -9.53 0.58
N ALA A 501 15.05 -8.87 0.41
CA ALA A 501 14.17 -9.11 -0.72
C ALA A 501 14.81 -8.70 -2.06
N PHE A 502 15.47 -7.53 -2.10
CA PHE A 502 16.08 -7.00 -3.32
C PHE A 502 17.35 -7.76 -3.72
N ALA A 503 18.20 -8.19 -2.79
CA ALA A 503 19.38 -9.01 -3.07
C ALA A 503 19.01 -10.26 -3.88
N ARG A 504 17.91 -10.94 -3.50
CA ARG A 504 17.37 -12.11 -4.21
C ARG A 504 16.86 -11.82 -5.62
N THR A 505 16.64 -10.56 -6.00
CA THR A 505 16.26 -10.14 -7.36
C THR A 505 17.41 -9.49 -8.13
N LEU A 506 18.31 -8.79 -7.45
CA LEU A 506 19.44 -8.04 -8.00
C LEU A 506 20.32 -8.93 -8.88
N ASP A 507 20.79 -10.08 -8.35
CA ASP A 507 21.61 -11.05 -9.10
C ASP A 507 20.97 -11.50 -10.42
N ARG A 508 19.64 -11.71 -10.42
CA ARG A 508 18.89 -12.18 -11.59
C ARG A 508 18.64 -11.07 -12.59
N GLY A 509 18.44 -9.83 -12.12
CA GLY A 509 18.32 -8.64 -12.94
C GLY A 509 19.64 -8.23 -13.60
N GLU A 510 20.72 -8.12 -12.83
CA GLU A 510 22.07 -7.80 -13.34
C GLU A 510 22.51 -8.83 -14.39
N ALA A 511 22.40 -10.13 -14.09
CA ALA A 511 22.72 -11.20 -15.04
C ALA A 511 21.79 -11.29 -16.26
N GLN A 512 20.68 -10.53 -16.30
CA GLN A 512 19.79 -10.42 -17.46
C GLN A 512 20.01 -9.11 -18.23
N PHE A 513 20.27 -8.00 -17.54
CA PHE A 513 20.78 -6.76 -18.11
C PHE A 513 22.04 -7.02 -18.94
N GLU A 514 23.02 -7.74 -18.38
CA GLU A 514 24.26 -8.08 -19.07
C GLU A 514 24.02 -8.80 -20.40
N LYS A 515 22.99 -9.64 -20.50
CA LYS A 515 22.67 -10.33 -21.76
C LYS A 515 22.12 -9.37 -22.81
N PHE A 516 21.25 -8.43 -22.42
CA PHE A 516 20.70 -7.42 -23.32
C PHE A 516 21.79 -6.41 -23.74
N ALA A 517 22.56 -5.87 -22.79
CA ALA A 517 23.67 -4.95 -23.07
C ALA A 517 24.74 -5.57 -23.98
N ASN A 518 25.20 -6.79 -23.69
CA ASN A 518 26.16 -7.49 -24.55
C ASN A 518 25.56 -7.93 -25.90
N ALA A 519 24.23 -8.06 -26.03
CA ALA A 519 23.58 -8.30 -27.32
C ALA A 519 23.51 -7.02 -28.16
N ALA A 520 23.11 -5.89 -27.57
CA ALA A 520 23.10 -4.59 -28.23
C ALA A 520 24.50 -4.21 -28.75
N ILE A 521 25.51 -4.25 -27.88
CA ILE A 521 26.91 -3.97 -28.23
C ILE A 521 27.41 -4.87 -29.37
N LYS A 522 27.07 -6.17 -29.36
CA LYS A 522 27.48 -7.12 -30.43
C LYS A 522 26.82 -6.86 -31.79
N LYS A 523 25.66 -6.21 -31.83
CA LYS A 523 25.01 -5.77 -33.08
C LYS A 523 25.46 -4.37 -33.53
N GLY A 524 26.17 -3.62 -32.68
CA GLY A 524 26.47 -2.19 -32.88
C GLY A 524 25.30 -1.26 -32.50
N GLU A 525 24.29 -1.76 -31.79
CA GLU A 525 23.20 -0.93 -31.25
C GLU A 525 23.73 -0.07 -30.09
N LYS A 526 23.43 1.23 -30.12
CA LYS A 526 23.80 2.19 -29.06
C LYS A 526 22.75 2.35 -27.95
N LYS A 527 21.59 1.69 -28.06
CA LYS A 527 20.53 1.75 -27.04
C LYS A 527 19.98 0.37 -26.72
N LEU A 528 19.40 0.23 -25.53
CA LEU A 528 18.50 -0.87 -25.18
C LEU A 528 17.08 -0.53 -25.66
N THR A 529 16.31 -1.54 -26.08
CA THR A 529 14.93 -1.29 -26.51
C THR A 529 14.00 -1.11 -25.30
N GLY A 530 12.98 -0.26 -25.42
CA GLY A 530 12.03 -0.03 -24.33
C GLY A 530 11.29 -1.30 -23.88
N ALA A 531 11.16 -2.29 -24.76
CA ALA A 531 10.61 -3.61 -24.43
C ALA A 531 11.57 -4.49 -23.60
N GLU A 532 12.88 -4.40 -23.79
CA GLU A 532 13.87 -5.10 -22.94
C GLU A 532 13.95 -4.46 -21.56
N VAL A 533 13.93 -3.12 -21.51
CA VAL A 533 13.93 -2.33 -20.27
C VAL A 533 12.63 -2.57 -19.48
N TRP A 534 11.46 -2.51 -20.14
CA TRP A 534 10.19 -2.85 -19.50
C TRP A 534 10.16 -4.32 -19.03
N ARG A 535 10.80 -5.24 -19.75
CA ARG A 535 10.89 -6.65 -19.31
C ARG A 535 11.79 -6.84 -18.10
N LEU A 536 12.90 -6.10 -17.99
CA LEU A 536 13.73 -6.06 -16.78
C LEU A 536 12.88 -5.59 -15.57
N TYR A 537 12.07 -4.55 -15.78
CA TYR A 537 11.13 -4.03 -14.79
C TYR A 537 10.04 -5.04 -14.40
N ASP A 538 9.16 -5.40 -15.32
CA ASP A 538 7.94 -6.19 -15.09
C ASP A 538 8.23 -7.65 -14.73
N THR A 539 9.12 -8.32 -15.47
CA THR A 539 9.38 -9.76 -15.30
C THR A 539 10.41 -10.06 -14.21
N PHE A 540 11.38 -9.16 -13.98
CA PHE A 540 12.49 -9.39 -13.05
C PHE A 540 12.52 -8.43 -11.85
N GLY A 541 11.61 -7.45 -11.78
CA GLY A 541 11.52 -6.48 -10.69
C GLY A 541 12.66 -5.47 -10.66
N PHE A 542 13.37 -5.28 -11.78
CA PHE A 542 14.60 -4.51 -11.88
C PHE A 542 14.32 -3.06 -12.34
N PRO A 543 14.61 -2.02 -11.53
CA PRO A 543 14.12 -0.66 -11.83
C PRO A 543 14.65 -0.11 -13.17
N VAL A 544 13.80 0.64 -13.88
CA VAL A 544 14.15 1.31 -15.15
C VAL A 544 15.34 2.26 -14.95
N ASP A 545 15.35 2.96 -13.83
CA ASP A 545 16.36 3.95 -13.44
C ASP A 545 17.71 3.29 -13.15
N LEU A 546 17.67 2.10 -12.52
CA LEU A 546 18.85 1.26 -12.31
C LEU A 546 19.40 0.72 -13.64
N THR A 547 18.50 0.39 -14.56
CA THR A 547 18.80 -0.05 -15.94
C THR A 547 19.46 1.08 -16.74
N LYS A 548 18.97 2.31 -16.61
CA LYS A 548 19.52 3.51 -17.26
C LYS A 548 20.95 3.81 -16.79
N LEU A 549 21.17 3.81 -15.47
CA LEU A 549 22.50 4.01 -14.89
C LEU A 549 23.49 2.89 -15.32
N MET A 550 23.03 1.63 -15.45
CA MET A 550 23.86 0.56 -16.01
C MET A 550 24.11 0.68 -17.52
N ALA A 551 23.17 1.26 -18.28
CA ALA A 551 23.34 1.52 -19.71
C ALA A 551 24.40 2.61 -19.92
N GLU A 552 24.30 3.74 -19.19
CA GLU A 552 25.27 4.83 -19.19
C GLU A 552 26.71 4.34 -18.92
N GLU A 553 26.89 3.51 -17.88
CA GLU A 553 28.16 2.85 -17.55
C GLU A 553 28.73 1.99 -18.70
N ARG A 554 27.87 1.49 -19.60
CA ARG A 554 28.23 0.72 -20.79
C ARG A 554 28.21 1.52 -22.08
N LYS A 555 28.02 2.84 -21.99
CA LYS A 555 27.89 3.77 -23.14
C LYS A 555 26.74 3.37 -24.07
N LEU A 556 25.68 2.81 -23.47
CA LEU A 556 24.39 2.53 -24.06
C LEU A 556 23.37 3.55 -23.53
N ASP A 557 22.36 3.83 -24.35
CA ASP A 557 21.28 4.76 -24.03
C ASP A 557 19.94 4.01 -23.78
N ILE A 558 18.94 4.70 -23.21
CA ILE A 558 17.58 4.20 -23.06
C ILE A 558 16.58 5.23 -23.59
N ASP A 559 15.72 4.76 -24.49
CA ASP A 559 14.64 5.54 -25.07
C ASP A 559 13.42 5.53 -24.13
N ASP A 560 13.31 6.57 -23.29
CA ASP A 560 12.25 6.65 -22.26
C ASP A 560 10.83 6.67 -22.87
N GLU A 561 10.66 7.10 -24.12
CA GLU A 561 9.38 7.02 -24.83
C GLU A 561 9.08 5.60 -25.34
N GLU A 562 10.06 4.83 -25.83
CA GLU A 562 9.86 3.39 -26.05
C GLU A 562 9.47 2.65 -24.77
N VAL A 563 10.05 3.04 -23.62
CA VAL A 563 9.71 2.45 -22.30
C VAL A 563 8.26 2.79 -21.92
N LYS A 564 7.84 4.06 -22.04
CA LYS A 564 6.45 4.47 -21.83
C LYS A 564 5.48 3.72 -22.76
N VAL A 565 5.82 3.57 -24.04
CA VAL A 565 4.99 2.83 -25.01
C VAL A 565 4.89 1.34 -24.67
N ALA A 566 5.93 0.73 -24.09
CA ALA A 566 5.86 -0.64 -23.58
C ALA A 566 4.99 -0.74 -22.30
N GLN A 567 5.16 0.21 -21.37
CA GLN A 567 4.37 0.33 -20.14
C GLN A 567 2.88 0.54 -20.43
N GLU A 568 2.53 1.46 -21.33
CA GLU A 568 1.13 1.79 -21.66
C GLU A 568 0.43 0.58 -22.29
N LYS A 569 1.09 -0.17 -23.19
CA LYS A 569 0.55 -1.41 -23.77
C LYS A 569 0.28 -2.50 -22.71
N ALA A 570 1.17 -2.65 -21.72
CA ALA A 570 0.94 -3.56 -20.59
C ALA A 570 -0.21 -3.07 -19.68
N ARG A 571 -0.35 -1.75 -19.52
CA ARG A 571 -1.40 -1.10 -18.73
C ARG A 571 -2.78 -1.19 -19.41
N GLU A 572 -2.85 -1.05 -20.74
CA GLU A 572 -4.06 -1.22 -21.54
C GLU A 572 -4.59 -2.65 -21.47
N ALA A 573 -3.71 -3.65 -21.55
CA ALA A 573 -4.06 -5.05 -21.31
C ALA A 573 -4.63 -5.31 -19.89
N SER A 574 -4.43 -4.37 -18.96
CA SER A 574 -4.90 -4.43 -17.57
C SER A 574 -6.12 -3.52 -17.27
N LYS A 575 -6.57 -2.68 -18.23
CA LYS A 575 -7.52 -1.56 -18.03
C LYS A 575 -9.01 -1.91 -18.24
N VAL A 576 -9.39 -3.19 -18.23
CA VAL A 576 -10.76 -3.65 -18.61
C VAL A 576 -11.86 -3.35 -17.56
N VAL A 577 -11.52 -2.87 -16.36
CA VAL A 577 -12.50 -2.60 -15.28
C VAL A 577 -12.32 -1.21 -14.67
N LYS A 578 -13.45 -0.52 -14.46
CA LYS A 578 -13.66 0.85 -13.91
C LYS A 578 -13.53 2.02 -14.91
N ASN A 579 -14.68 2.48 -15.41
CA ASN A 579 -14.98 3.91 -15.63
C ASN A 579 -16.48 4.10 -15.94
N ALA A 580 -17.26 4.54 -14.93
CA ALA A 580 -18.64 5.05 -15.08
C ALA A 580 -19.15 5.65 -13.75
N ALA A 581 -18.63 6.82 -13.36
CA ALA A 581 -19.18 7.61 -12.27
C ALA A 581 -19.23 9.08 -12.70
N GLN A 582 -20.42 9.68 -12.73
CA GLN A 582 -20.57 11.10 -13.04
C GLN A 582 -20.07 11.92 -11.85
N THR A 583 -19.13 12.83 -12.10
CA THR A 583 -18.55 13.67 -11.05
C THR A 583 -19.39 14.94 -10.92
N PHE A 584 -20.03 15.14 -9.77
CA PHE A 584 -20.71 16.40 -9.45
C PHE A 584 -19.68 17.54 -9.27
N ALA A 585 -20.08 18.76 -9.60
CA ALA A 585 -19.23 19.93 -9.45
C ALA A 585 -18.97 20.22 -7.97
N LYS A 586 -17.70 20.40 -7.59
CA LYS A 586 -17.26 20.67 -6.22
C LYS A 586 -17.01 22.18 -6.04
N LEU A 587 -17.32 22.72 -4.87
CA LEU A 587 -17.02 24.13 -4.58
C LEU A 587 -15.51 24.35 -4.45
N ASN A 588 -15.01 25.39 -5.10
CA ASN A 588 -13.62 25.84 -4.97
C ASN A 588 -13.50 27.03 -4.01
N VAL A 589 -12.26 27.40 -3.63
CA VAL A 589 -11.99 28.48 -2.65
C VAL A 589 -12.64 29.82 -3.01
N HIS A 590 -12.75 30.15 -4.30
CA HIS A 590 -13.36 31.41 -4.76
C HIS A 590 -14.87 31.42 -4.55
N GLN A 591 -15.52 30.27 -4.70
CA GLN A 591 -16.96 30.10 -4.42
C GLN A 591 -17.25 30.06 -2.92
N ILE A 592 -16.35 29.47 -2.11
CA ILE A 592 -16.45 29.52 -0.64
C ILE A 592 -16.30 30.97 -0.14
N ALA A 593 -15.35 31.73 -0.71
CA ALA A 593 -15.17 33.15 -0.41
C ALA A 593 -16.33 34.03 -0.93
N GLU A 594 -16.91 33.70 -2.08
CA GLU A 594 -18.13 34.34 -2.60
C GLU A 594 -19.31 34.15 -1.61
N LEU A 595 -19.52 32.92 -1.13
CA LEU A 595 -20.53 32.61 -0.11
C LEU A 595 -20.31 33.40 1.18
N GLU A 596 -19.11 33.39 1.76
CA GLU A 596 -18.84 34.01 3.06
C GLU A 596 -18.76 35.56 2.97
N GLN A 597 -18.07 36.11 1.97
CA GLN A 597 -17.69 37.53 1.93
C GLN A 597 -18.58 38.40 1.04
N GLN A 598 -19.17 37.84 -0.02
CA GLN A 598 -19.95 38.61 -1.01
C GLN A 598 -21.45 38.39 -0.88
N LEU A 599 -21.87 37.14 -0.66
CA LEU A 599 -23.27 36.73 -0.52
C LEU A 599 -23.71 36.63 0.95
N ASN A 600 -22.76 36.67 1.90
CA ASN A 600 -22.97 36.62 3.36
C ASN A 600 -23.86 35.44 3.79
N ILE A 601 -23.58 34.26 3.24
CA ILE A 601 -24.28 33.01 3.50
C ILE A 601 -23.65 32.31 4.70
N ALA A 602 -24.45 32.03 5.73
CA ALA A 602 -23.99 31.29 6.90
C ALA A 602 -23.64 29.83 6.52
N ARG A 603 -22.59 29.29 7.13
CA ARG A 603 -22.24 27.85 7.06
C ARG A 603 -23.42 27.00 7.54
N THR A 604 -23.53 25.78 7.01
CA THR A 604 -24.65 24.87 7.29
C THR A 604 -24.51 24.25 8.68
N ASP A 605 -25.57 24.29 9.48
CA ASP A 605 -25.67 23.51 10.73
C ASP A 605 -26.04 22.06 10.40
N ASP A 606 -25.09 21.13 10.52
CA ASP A 606 -25.30 19.72 10.21
C ASP A 606 -25.47 18.85 11.47
N GLU A 607 -25.70 19.40 12.66
CA GLU A 607 -25.80 18.60 13.90
C GLU A 607 -27.03 17.66 13.95
N ALA A 608 -28.06 17.95 13.15
CA ALA A 608 -29.19 17.04 12.99
C ALA A 608 -28.78 15.67 12.38
N LYS A 609 -27.58 15.55 11.76
CA LYS A 609 -27.06 14.28 11.19
C LYS A 609 -26.91 13.13 12.19
N PHE A 610 -26.91 13.43 13.49
CA PHE A 610 -26.85 12.43 14.57
C PHE A 610 -28.22 12.00 15.10
N VAL A 611 -29.30 12.66 14.69
CA VAL A 611 -30.67 12.39 15.12
C VAL A 611 -31.41 11.62 14.01
N LYS A 612 -32.31 10.70 14.38
CA LYS A 612 -33.12 9.96 13.42
C LYS A 612 -34.31 10.78 12.92
N GLY A 613 -34.64 10.59 11.64
CA GLY A 613 -35.84 11.14 11.01
C GLY A 613 -35.60 12.44 10.26
N ASP A 614 -36.68 12.97 9.70
CA ASP A 614 -36.65 14.04 8.72
C ASP A 614 -36.38 15.40 9.38
N SER A 615 -35.64 16.28 8.70
CA SER A 615 -35.37 17.64 9.19
C SER A 615 -36.04 18.69 8.31
N LYS A 616 -36.37 19.84 8.90
CA LYS A 616 -36.84 21.01 8.14
C LYS A 616 -35.70 22.00 8.00
N ALA A 617 -35.40 22.39 6.78
CA ALA A 617 -34.34 23.32 6.43
C ALA A 617 -34.87 24.41 5.47
N LYS A 618 -34.01 25.36 5.15
CA LYS A 618 -34.27 26.44 4.21
C LYS A 618 -33.19 26.45 3.13
N VAL A 619 -33.60 26.47 1.87
CA VAL A 619 -32.67 26.60 0.73
C VAL A 619 -32.00 27.97 0.83
N GLN A 620 -30.69 28.01 1.01
CA GLN A 620 -29.91 29.25 0.96
C GLN A 620 -29.67 29.64 -0.49
N LEU A 621 -29.02 28.74 -1.26
CA LEU A 621 -28.64 28.94 -2.66
C LEU A 621 -28.61 27.61 -3.41
N ILE A 622 -28.65 27.70 -4.74
CA ILE A 622 -28.46 26.59 -5.67
C ILE A 622 -27.15 26.84 -6.42
N TYR A 623 -26.35 25.80 -6.67
CA TYR A 623 -25.11 25.83 -7.44
C TYR A 623 -25.27 25.02 -8.73
N ASP A 624 -25.01 25.64 -9.89
CA ASP A 624 -25.18 25.03 -11.23
C ASP A 624 -23.90 24.38 -11.79
N GLY A 625 -22.84 24.31 -10.98
CA GLY A 625 -21.50 23.91 -11.40
C GLY A 625 -20.61 25.07 -11.88
N LYS A 626 -21.16 26.26 -12.13
CA LYS A 626 -20.41 27.46 -12.54
C LYS A 626 -20.48 28.56 -11.49
N GLY A 627 -21.68 28.87 -10.98
CA GLY A 627 -21.92 29.90 -9.96
C GLY A 627 -23.23 29.69 -9.21
N PHE A 628 -23.57 30.63 -8.34
CA PHE A 628 -24.75 30.54 -7.49
C PHE A 628 -25.98 31.22 -8.10
N ILE A 629 -27.11 30.53 -8.04
CA ILE A 629 -28.40 30.96 -8.57
C ILE A 629 -29.50 30.85 -7.52
N LYS A 630 -30.59 31.61 -7.72
CA LYS A 630 -31.68 31.78 -6.74
C LYS A 630 -32.95 31.00 -7.07
N SER A 631 -33.04 30.37 -8.24
CA SER A 631 -34.17 29.54 -8.67
C SER A 631 -33.68 28.46 -9.62
N THR A 632 -34.39 27.33 -9.69
CA THR A 632 -34.23 26.30 -10.72
C THR A 632 -35.03 26.59 -12.00
N GLU A 633 -35.83 27.66 -12.01
CA GLU A 633 -36.69 28.01 -13.14
C GLU A 633 -35.89 28.23 -14.42
N GLY A 634 -36.20 27.46 -15.47
CA GLY A 634 -35.51 27.50 -16.76
C GLY A 634 -34.25 26.61 -16.86
N ILE A 635 -33.88 25.87 -15.80
CA ILE A 635 -32.86 24.82 -15.87
C ILE A 635 -33.43 23.60 -16.60
N ALA A 636 -32.62 22.91 -17.40
CA ALA A 636 -33.02 21.69 -18.08
C ALA A 636 -33.13 20.50 -17.11
N GLU A 637 -34.13 19.63 -17.32
CA GLU A 637 -34.27 18.35 -16.61
C GLU A 637 -32.94 17.56 -16.59
N ASN A 638 -32.65 16.90 -15.47
CA ASN A 638 -31.41 16.13 -15.27
C ASN A 638 -30.10 16.95 -15.38
N THR A 639 -30.15 18.29 -15.23
CA THR A 639 -28.95 19.09 -14.98
C THR A 639 -28.42 18.78 -13.56
N PRO A 640 -27.13 18.43 -13.38
CA PRO A 640 -26.57 18.22 -12.05
C PRO A 640 -26.49 19.56 -11.29
N LEU A 641 -27.05 19.60 -10.08
CA LEU A 641 -27.01 20.78 -9.21
C LEU A 641 -26.47 20.42 -7.82
N GLY A 642 -26.05 21.44 -7.07
CA GLY A 642 -25.81 21.36 -5.63
C GLY A 642 -26.75 22.27 -4.85
N LEU A 643 -27.42 21.78 -3.80
CA LEU A 643 -28.19 22.61 -2.87
C LEU A 643 -27.40 22.95 -1.62
N LEU A 644 -27.39 24.23 -1.26
CA LEU A 644 -26.92 24.75 0.02
C LEU A 644 -28.13 25.02 0.92
N LEU A 645 -28.08 24.48 2.14
CA LEU A 645 -29.13 24.61 3.16
C LEU A 645 -28.58 25.34 4.39
N ASP A 646 -29.46 25.99 5.14
CA ASP A 646 -29.11 26.58 6.45
C ASP A 646 -28.76 25.52 7.50
N LYS A 647 -29.40 24.34 7.43
CA LYS A 647 -29.09 23.16 8.24
C LYS A 647 -29.47 21.85 7.52
N THR A 648 -28.98 20.71 8.00
CA THR A 648 -29.28 19.40 7.40
C THR A 648 -29.12 18.22 8.36
N ASN A 649 -29.87 17.13 8.10
CA ASN A 649 -29.71 15.80 8.68
C ASN A 649 -28.93 14.83 7.77
N PHE A 650 -28.58 15.24 6.56
CA PHE A 650 -27.72 14.45 5.68
C PHE A 650 -26.27 14.48 6.18
N TYR A 651 -25.56 13.36 6.03
CA TYR A 651 -24.13 13.26 6.34
C TYR A 651 -23.26 13.43 5.09
N ALA A 652 -22.30 14.36 5.16
CA ALA A 652 -21.28 14.53 4.13
C ALA A 652 -20.16 13.48 4.26
N GLU A 653 -19.69 12.94 3.12
CA GLU A 653 -18.65 11.90 3.10
C GLU A 653 -17.40 12.31 3.90
N SER A 654 -17.09 11.54 4.94
CA SER A 654 -16.02 11.84 5.90
C SER A 654 -15.72 10.65 6.81
N GLY A 655 -14.49 10.57 7.33
CA GLY A 655 -14.05 9.50 8.25
C GLY A 655 -14.02 8.09 7.63
N GLY A 656 -14.12 7.97 6.31
CA GLY A 656 -14.28 6.70 5.60
C GLY A 656 -15.73 6.21 5.52
N GLN A 657 -16.70 6.91 6.11
CA GLN A 657 -18.12 6.67 5.89
C GLN A 657 -18.60 7.43 4.66
N VAL A 658 -19.26 6.72 3.74
CA VAL A 658 -19.81 7.32 2.52
C VAL A 658 -20.87 8.39 2.80
N ALA A 659 -21.05 9.32 1.86
CA ALA A 659 -22.13 10.30 1.89
C ALA A 659 -23.53 9.65 1.99
N ASP A 660 -24.50 10.41 2.50
CA ASP A 660 -25.92 10.07 2.36
C ASP A 660 -26.45 10.27 0.93
N SER A 661 -27.54 9.58 0.63
CA SER A 661 -28.43 9.81 -0.51
C SER A 661 -29.86 9.91 0.01
N GLY A 662 -30.78 10.47 -0.77
CA GLY A 662 -32.16 10.69 -0.34
C GLY A 662 -32.82 11.79 -1.17
N ARG A 663 -33.64 12.63 -0.53
CA ARG A 663 -34.34 13.72 -1.18
C ARG A 663 -34.57 14.94 -0.29
N ILE A 664 -34.76 16.08 -0.95
CA ILE A 664 -35.12 17.37 -0.39
C ILE A 664 -36.40 17.80 -1.10
N VAL A 665 -37.51 17.93 -0.36
CA VAL A 665 -38.86 18.05 -0.93
C VAL A 665 -39.61 19.28 -0.40
N ILE A 666 -40.56 19.75 -1.21
CA ILE A 666 -41.67 20.61 -0.79
C ILE A 666 -42.94 19.84 -1.16
N ASP A 667 -43.77 19.49 -0.17
CA ASP A 667 -44.92 18.59 -0.31
C ASP A 667 -45.83 18.95 -1.50
N GLY A 668 -45.78 18.12 -2.56
CA GLY A 668 -46.60 18.31 -3.77
C GLY A 668 -46.22 19.52 -4.63
N VAL A 669 -45.02 20.10 -4.46
CA VAL A 669 -44.55 21.31 -5.16
C VAL A 669 -43.18 21.11 -5.82
N ALA A 670 -42.24 20.38 -5.19
CA ALA A 670 -40.93 20.08 -5.76
C ALA A 670 -40.25 18.88 -5.09
N GLU A 671 -39.46 18.11 -5.85
CA GLU A 671 -38.65 16.99 -5.34
C GLU A 671 -37.24 17.03 -5.96
N PHE A 672 -36.23 17.24 -5.11
CA PHE A 672 -34.81 17.19 -5.47
C PHE A 672 -34.14 15.96 -4.87
N LYS A 673 -33.54 15.15 -5.72
CA LYS A 673 -32.94 13.86 -5.39
C LYS A 673 -31.46 13.98 -5.13
N VAL A 674 -31.07 13.72 -3.90
CA VAL A 674 -29.69 13.80 -3.41
C VAL A 674 -28.99 12.46 -3.66
N LEU A 675 -27.86 12.51 -4.36
CA LEU A 675 -27.06 11.34 -4.75
C LEU A 675 -25.64 11.35 -4.13
N ASP A 676 -25.15 12.53 -3.75
CA ASP A 676 -23.89 12.72 -3.03
C ASP A 676 -24.02 13.94 -2.09
N VAL A 677 -23.28 13.95 -0.99
CA VAL A 677 -23.26 15.04 -0.01
C VAL A 677 -21.82 15.27 0.45
N GLN A 678 -21.35 16.51 0.32
CA GLN A 678 -19.93 16.86 0.48
C GLN A 678 -19.79 18.15 1.31
N ASN A 679 -18.75 18.23 2.14
CA ASN A 679 -18.45 19.40 2.96
C ASN A 679 -17.33 20.24 2.33
N PHE A 680 -17.60 21.52 2.06
CA PHE A 680 -16.63 22.46 1.52
C PHE A 680 -16.49 23.67 2.48
N GLY A 681 -15.49 23.62 3.36
CA GLY A 681 -15.20 24.73 4.29
C GLY A 681 -16.31 25.02 5.31
N GLY A 682 -17.17 24.04 5.62
CA GLY A 682 -18.36 24.20 6.48
C GLY A 682 -19.67 24.48 5.72
N TYR A 683 -19.64 24.49 4.39
CA TYR A 683 -20.86 24.48 3.58
C TYR A 683 -21.17 23.05 3.15
N ILE A 684 -22.35 22.52 3.50
CA ILE A 684 -22.77 21.18 3.09
C ILE A 684 -23.55 21.26 1.78
N VAL A 685 -22.95 20.73 0.72
CA VAL A 685 -23.53 20.69 -0.63
C VAL A 685 -24.21 19.36 -0.85
N HIS A 686 -25.51 19.41 -1.15
CA HIS A 686 -26.33 18.24 -1.48
C HIS A 686 -26.39 18.14 -3.01
N SER A 687 -25.58 17.25 -3.59
CA SER A 687 -25.43 17.10 -5.04
C SER A 687 -26.43 16.10 -5.60
N GLY A 688 -27.03 16.44 -6.74
CA GLY A 688 -28.18 15.68 -7.24
C GLY A 688 -28.88 16.30 -8.43
N TYR A 689 -30.17 15.94 -8.59
CA TYR A 689 -31.03 16.34 -9.69
C TYR A 689 -32.41 16.76 -9.18
N LEU A 690 -33.02 17.75 -9.81
CA LEU A 690 -34.44 18.05 -9.64
C LEU A 690 -35.26 17.02 -10.44
N GLU A 691 -36.12 16.24 -9.80
CA GLU A 691 -37.01 15.27 -10.46
C GLU A 691 -38.39 15.86 -10.77
N ASP A 692 -38.90 16.79 -9.93
CA ASP A 692 -40.14 17.52 -10.20
C ASP A 692 -40.13 18.94 -9.59
N GLY A 693 -40.96 19.82 -10.14
CA GLY A 693 -41.26 21.15 -9.60
C GLY A 693 -40.20 22.21 -9.85
N ASN A 694 -40.07 23.16 -8.92
CA ASN A 694 -39.02 24.17 -8.89
C ASN A 694 -38.62 24.50 -7.45
N LEU A 695 -37.33 24.72 -7.22
CA LEU A 695 -36.79 25.21 -5.95
C LEU A 695 -36.23 26.63 -6.09
N SER A 696 -36.27 27.39 -5.01
CA SER A 696 -35.75 28.76 -4.93
C SER A 696 -35.13 29.06 -3.57
N SER A 697 -34.13 29.95 -3.61
CA SER A 697 -33.50 30.58 -2.45
C SER A 697 -34.58 31.16 -1.53
N GLY A 698 -34.69 30.60 -0.33
CA GLY A 698 -35.64 31.01 0.70
C GLY A 698 -36.84 30.08 0.89
N ASN A 699 -37.02 29.03 0.07
CA ASN A 699 -38.04 28.02 0.34
C ASN A 699 -37.71 27.20 1.60
N GLU A 700 -38.73 26.89 2.39
CA GLU A 700 -38.65 25.83 3.41
C GLU A 700 -38.80 24.47 2.73
N VAL A 701 -37.97 23.50 3.13
CA VAL A 701 -37.90 22.16 2.57
C VAL A 701 -37.84 21.11 3.68
N ILE A 702 -38.35 19.91 3.39
CA ILE A 702 -38.19 18.70 4.21
C ILE A 702 -37.02 17.90 3.64
N CYS A 703 -36.11 17.48 4.51
CA CYS A 703 -34.88 16.77 4.17
C CYS A 703 -34.99 15.32 4.68
N GLU A 704 -35.15 14.40 3.73
CA GLU A 704 -35.37 12.97 3.97
C GLU A 704 -34.18 12.18 3.42
N TYR A 705 -33.24 11.77 4.29
CA TYR A 705 -32.17 10.85 3.91
C TYR A 705 -32.71 9.42 3.82
N ASP A 706 -32.09 8.57 2.99
CA ASP A 706 -32.47 7.16 2.85
C ASP A 706 -32.09 6.36 4.11
N GLU A 707 -33.04 6.21 5.04
CA GLU A 707 -32.88 5.42 6.28
C GLU A 707 -32.63 3.92 5.99
N LEU A 708 -33.08 3.37 4.87
CA LEU A 708 -32.81 1.96 4.49
C LEU A 708 -31.34 1.78 4.07
N ARG A 709 -30.72 2.79 3.45
CA ARG A 709 -29.28 2.82 3.15
C ARG A 709 -28.44 3.27 4.36
N ARG A 710 -28.91 4.23 5.14
CA ARG A 710 -28.23 4.75 6.34
C ARG A 710 -28.11 3.70 7.44
N SER A 711 -29.13 2.88 7.65
CA SER A 711 -29.13 1.89 8.73
C SER A 711 -27.98 0.86 8.65
N PRO A 712 -27.73 0.17 7.52
CA PRO A 712 -26.55 -0.70 7.39
C PRO A 712 -25.23 0.08 7.42
N ILE A 713 -25.18 1.34 6.97
CA ILE A 713 -23.98 2.20 7.12
C ILE A 713 -23.65 2.40 8.61
N ARG A 714 -24.62 2.75 9.46
CA ARG A 714 -24.43 2.90 10.92
C ARG A 714 -24.01 1.58 11.59
N ASN A 715 -24.57 0.45 11.14
CA ASN A 715 -24.17 -0.88 11.60
C ASN A 715 -22.71 -1.18 11.24
N ASN A 716 -22.32 -0.94 9.99
CA ASN A 716 -20.97 -1.15 9.48
C ASN A 716 -19.96 -0.18 10.14
N HIS A 717 -20.34 1.07 10.42
CA HIS A 717 -19.47 2.03 11.13
C HIS A 717 -19.20 1.57 12.56
N THR A 718 -20.26 1.24 13.31
CA THR A 718 -20.11 0.79 14.70
C THR A 718 -19.40 -0.58 14.77
N GLY A 719 -19.67 -1.46 13.80
CA GLY A 719 -18.92 -2.70 13.59
C GLY A 719 -17.44 -2.48 13.28
N THR A 720 -17.07 -1.36 12.66
CA THR A 720 -15.67 -1.01 12.38
C THR A 720 -14.93 -0.65 13.67
N HIS A 721 -15.51 0.14 14.57
CA HIS A 721 -14.91 0.41 15.89
C HIS A 721 -14.78 -0.88 16.74
N ILE A 722 -15.79 -1.76 16.70
CA ILE A 722 -15.75 -3.06 17.39
C ILE A 722 -14.68 -3.99 16.80
N LEU A 723 -14.50 -4.00 15.48
CA LEU A 723 -13.43 -4.75 14.80
C LEU A 723 -12.05 -4.16 15.14
N ASN A 724 -11.90 -2.83 15.10
CA ASN A 724 -10.68 -2.12 15.45
C ASN A 724 -10.24 -2.40 16.91
N HIS A 725 -11.21 -2.47 17.83
CA HIS A 725 -10.98 -2.90 19.21
C HIS A 725 -10.60 -4.38 19.29
N SER A 726 -11.36 -5.28 18.64
CA SER A 726 -11.11 -6.73 18.67
C SER A 726 -9.78 -7.14 18.02
N LEU A 727 -9.33 -6.41 16.99
CA LEU A 727 -7.99 -6.56 16.41
C LEU A 727 -6.90 -6.22 17.41
N ARG A 728 -7.06 -5.14 18.19
CA ARG A 728 -6.14 -4.73 19.25
C ARG A 728 -6.06 -5.76 20.39
N GLU A 729 -7.20 -6.33 20.78
CA GLU A 729 -7.26 -7.38 21.81
C GLU A 729 -6.59 -8.71 21.39
N VAL A 730 -6.60 -9.04 20.10
CA VAL A 730 -6.07 -10.33 19.60
C VAL A 730 -4.63 -10.24 19.09
N LEU A 731 -4.23 -9.11 18.50
CA LEU A 731 -2.94 -8.94 17.82
C LEU A 731 -2.00 -7.92 18.48
N GLY A 732 -2.45 -7.15 19.47
CA GLY A 732 -1.64 -6.19 20.23
C GLY A 732 -1.90 -4.71 19.89
N ASP A 733 -1.25 -3.82 20.65
CA ASP A 733 -1.45 -2.35 20.56
C ASP A 733 -0.85 -1.69 19.31
N ASP A 734 0.12 -2.33 18.65
CA ASP A 734 0.76 -1.82 17.42
C ASP A 734 -0.19 -1.77 16.20
N ILE A 735 -1.36 -2.43 16.29
CA ILE A 735 -2.38 -2.42 15.24
C ILE A 735 -2.99 -1.03 15.10
N ASN A 736 -2.52 -0.25 14.13
CA ASN A 736 -3.04 1.08 13.83
C ASN A 736 -3.80 1.11 12.50
N GLN A 737 -4.90 1.87 12.44
CA GLN A 737 -5.68 2.11 11.22
C GLN A 737 -4.80 2.76 10.13
N LYS A 738 -4.95 2.28 8.90
CA LYS A 738 -4.32 2.79 7.68
C LYS A 738 -5.31 3.14 6.57
N GLY A 739 -6.60 2.80 6.76
CA GLY A 739 -7.68 3.18 5.88
C GLY A 739 -9.01 2.57 6.34
N SER A 740 -10.11 3.19 5.94
CA SER A 740 -11.46 2.68 6.18
C SER A 740 -12.33 2.92 4.95
N LEU A 741 -13.33 2.06 4.76
CA LEU A 741 -14.51 2.33 3.93
C LEU A 741 -15.71 1.67 4.62
N VAL A 742 -16.74 2.47 4.87
CA VAL A 742 -18.01 2.07 5.47
C VAL A 742 -19.10 2.46 4.50
N ASP A 743 -19.65 1.46 3.79
CA ASP A 743 -20.77 1.62 2.87
C ASP A 743 -21.99 0.77 3.31
N ASN A 744 -23.06 0.78 2.54
CA ASN A 744 -24.30 0.06 2.87
C ASN A 744 -24.26 -1.45 2.62
N GLU A 745 -23.20 -1.97 1.99
CA GLU A 745 -22.98 -3.40 1.75
C GLU A 745 -22.04 -4.01 2.79
N LYS A 746 -20.97 -3.27 3.14
CA LYS A 746 -19.81 -3.80 3.89
C LYS A 746 -19.06 -2.73 4.67
N LEU A 747 -18.24 -3.21 5.62
CA LEU A 747 -17.08 -2.46 6.12
C LEU A 747 -15.79 -3.07 5.56
N ARG A 748 -14.83 -2.21 5.24
CA ARG A 748 -13.47 -2.56 4.80
C ARG A 748 -12.48 -1.82 5.69
N PHE A 749 -11.78 -2.55 6.55
CA PHE A 749 -10.84 -1.98 7.50
C PHE A 749 -9.40 -2.34 7.12
N ASP A 750 -8.58 -1.31 6.90
CA ASP A 750 -7.19 -1.45 6.49
C ASP A 750 -6.29 -1.07 7.69
N PHE A 751 -5.42 -1.96 8.13
CA PHE A 751 -4.66 -1.83 9.37
C PHE A 751 -3.20 -2.28 9.23
N SER A 752 -2.34 -1.76 10.11
CA SER A 752 -0.93 -2.14 10.18
C SER A 752 -0.75 -3.46 10.92
N HIS A 753 -0.15 -4.45 10.25
CA HIS A 753 0.25 -5.73 10.83
C HIS A 753 1.28 -6.39 9.89
N LYS A 754 2.39 -6.91 10.43
CA LYS A 754 3.55 -7.37 9.65
C LYS A 754 3.27 -8.67 8.88
N THR A 755 2.48 -9.58 9.45
CA THR A 755 2.11 -10.90 8.91
C THR A 755 0.68 -10.96 8.38
N GLY A 756 0.27 -12.08 7.77
CA GLY A 756 -1.14 -12.38 7.51
C GLY A 756 -1.81 -12.99 8.74
N VAL A 757 -3.03 -12.56 9.04
CA VAL A 757 -3.75 -13.02 10.25
C VAL A 757 -4.16 -14.48 10.10
N THR A 758 -3.81 -15.34 11.05
CA THR A 758 -4.07 -16.78 10.92
C THR A 758 -5.55 -17.12 11.16
N ILE A 759 -6.02 -18.25 10.62
CA ILE A 759 -7.43 -18.70 10.81
C ILE A 759 -7.84 -18.78 12.30
N PRO A 760 -7.00 -19.26 13.25
CA PRO A 760 -7.31 -19.19 14.68
C PRO A 760 -7.43 -17.76 15.25
N GLU A 761 -6.65 -16.80 14.74
CA GLU A 761 -6.71 -15.39 15.16
C GLU A 761 -7.94 -14.69 14.56
N LEU A 762 -8.22 -14.90 13.26
CA LEU A 762 -9.45 -14.45 12.64
C LEU A 762 -10.69 -14.99 13.36
N LYS A 763 -10.67 -16.25 13.80
CA LYS A 763 -11.74 -16.79 14.64
C LYS A 763 -11.86 -16.03 15.97
N LYS A 764 -10.76 -15.76 16.68
CA LYS A 764 -10.80 -14.95 17.91
C LYS A 764 -11.36 -13.56 17.63
N ILE A 765 -10.94 -12.88 16.55
CA ILE A 765 -11.39 -11.53 16.21
C ILE A 765 -12.90 -11.51 15.91
N GLU A 766 -13.41 -12.50 15.16
CA GLU A 766 -14.84 -12.65 14.90
C GLU A 766 -15.62 -13.04 16.18
N ASP A 767 -15.10 -13.95 17.00
CA ASP A 767 -15.69 -14.33 18.29
C ASP A 767 -15.77 -13.13 19.25
N PHE A 768 -14.69 -12.36 19.42
CA PHE A 768 -14.64 -11.16 20.25
C PHE A 768 -15.58 -10.07 19.73
N SER A 769 -15.57 -9.79 18.42
CA SER A 769 -16.44 -8.79 17.81
C SER A 769 -17.92 -9.13 18.07
N ASN A 770 -18.30 -10.39 17.86
CA ASN A 770 -19.67 -10.83 18.11
C ASN A 770 -20.02 -10.94 19.60
N ALA A 771 -19.07 -11.26 20.47
CA ALA A 771 -19.29 -11.21 21.92
C ALA A 771 -19.53 -9.77 22.39
N TYR A 772 -18.76 -8.79 21.89
CA TYR A 772 -18.92 -7.37 22.17
C TYR A 772 -20.24 -6.84 21.63
N ILE A 773 -20.64 -7.22 20.40
CA ILE A 773 -21.97 -6.93 19.84
C ILE A 773 -23.09 -7.43 20.76
N ARG A 774 -22.99 -8.68 21.23
CA ARG A 774 -24.00 -9.35 22.08
C ARG A 774 -24.10 -8.82 23.51
N GLN A 775 -23.16 -7.98 23.97
CA GLN A 775 -23.34 -7.22 25.22
C GLN A 775 -24.48 -6.19 25.11
N ASN A 776 -24.87 -5.81 23.89
CA ASN A 776 -25.85 -4.77 23.60
C ASN A 776 -25.54 -3.45 24.34
N GLY A 777 -24.27 -3.04 24.35
CA GLY A 777 -23.82 -1.80 24.98
C GLY A 777 -24.40 -0.59 24.24
N LYS A 778 -24.93 0.39 24.99
CA LYS A 778 -25.36 1.68 24.43
C LYS A 778 -24.16 2.43 23.85
N ILE A 779 -24.34 3.11 22.73
CA ILE A 779 -23.35 4.03 22.18
C ILE A 779 -23.53 5.42 22.82
N TYR A 780 -22.43 6.01 23.25
CA TYR A 780 -22.36 7.37 23.80
C TYR A 780 -21.47 8.22 22.90
N SER A 781 -21.80 9.49 22.73
CA SER A 781 -20.94 10.46 22.04
C SER A 781 -21.05 11.83 22.68
N LYS A 782 -19.93 12.55 22.81
CA LYS A 782 -19.88 13.90 23.37
C LYS A 782 -18.76 14.71 22.72
N GLU A 783 -18.96 16.02 22.60
CA GLU A 783 -17.87 16.97 22.35
C GLU A 783 -17.04 17.20 23.62
N VAL A 784 -15.72 17.13 23.48
CA VAL A 784 -14.75 17.20 24.57
C VAL A 784 -13.58 18.07 24.13
N ASP A 785 -12.93 18.78 25.05
CA ASP A 785 -11.64 19.41 24.75
C ASP A 785 -10.64 18.35 24.24
N LEU A 786 -9.92 18.69 23.16
CA LEU A 786 -9.06 17.76 22.45
C LEU A 786 -7.92 17.19 23.32
N ASP A 787 -7.38 17.95 24.27
CA ASP A 787 -6.27 17.48 25.12
C ASP A 787 -6.77 16.69 26.34
N LEU A 788 -7.94 17.03 26.89
CA LEU A 788 -8.65 16.15 27.83
C LEU A 788 -9.04 14.82 27.18
N ALA A 789 -9.51 14.85 25.94
CA ALA A 789 -9.92 13.66 25.18
C ALA A 789 -8.75 12.72 24.88
N LYS A 790 -7.57 13.27 24.50
CA LYS A 790 -6.32 12.50 24.33
C LYS A 790 -5.84 11.85 25.64
N GLY A 791 -6.25 12.38 26.79
CA GLY A 791 -5.88 11.85 28.10
C GLY A 791 -6.60 10.56 28.52
N ILE A 792 -7.62 10.13 27.78
CA ILE A 792 -8.42 8.92 28.06
C ILE A 792 -7.60 7.66 27.71
N GLU A 793 -7.38 6.80 28.70
CA GLU A 793 -6.60 5.57 28.60
C GLU A 793 -7.17 4.62 27.53
N GLY A 794 -6.32 4.24 26.57
CA GLY A 794 -6.70 3.39 25.45
C GLY A 794 -7.61 4.01 24.38
N VAL A 795 -7.86 5.32 24.40
CA VAL A 795 -8.59 6.03 23.33
C VAL A 795 -7.91 5.87 21.97
N ARG A 796 -8.69 5.80 20.89
CA ARG A 796 -8.17 5.64 19.53
C ARG A 796 -8.36 6.89 18.69
N ALA A 797 -7.30 7.28 18.02
CA ALA A 797 -7.25 8.30 16.98
C ALA A 797 -6.40 7.78 15.81
N VAL A 798 -6.60 8.33 14.62
CA VAL A 798 -5.77 8.01 13.45
C VAL A 798 -4.52 8.90 13.49
N PHE A 799 -3.34 8.30 13.59
CA PHE A 799 -2.07 9.03 13.62
C PHE A 799 -1.88 9.84 12.34
N GLY A 800 -1.88 11.17 12.48
CA GLY A 800 -1.70 12.13 11.38
C GLY A 800 -2.99 12.80 10.88
N GLU A 801 -4.15 12.49 11.45
CA GLU A 801 -5.36 13.31 11.23
C GLU A 801 -5.37 14.52 12.17
N THR A 802 -5.73 15.69 11.66
CA THR A 802 -6.04 16.86 12.50
C THR A 802 -7.47 16.76 13.00
N TYR A 803 -7.64 16.63 14.32
CA TYR A 803 -8.95 16.66 14.96
C TYR A 803 -9.29 18.08 15.40
N PRO A 804 -10.55 18.53 15.26
CA PRO A 804 -10.99 19.82 15.78
C PRO A 804 -10.89 19.85 17.31
N ASN A 805 -10.75 21.05 17.89
CA ASN A 805 -11.08 21.29 19.29
C ASN A 805 -12.37 22.15 19.38
N PRO A 806 -13.46 21.71 20.02
CA PRO A 806 -13.64 20.39 20.66
C PRO A 806 -13.68 19.23 19.65
N VAL A 807 -13.34 18.03 20.14
CA VAL A 807 -13.38 16.78 19.38
C VAL A 807 -14.60 15.94 19.82
N ARG A 808 -15.27 15.31 18.85
CA ARG A 808 -16.34 14.34 19.14
C ARG A 808 -15.74 12.98 19.52
N VAL A 809 -15.82 12.65 20.80
CA VAL A 809 -15.46 11.34 21.35
C VAL A 809 -16.68 10.43 21.26
N VAL A 810 -16.50 9.20 20.77
CA VAL A 810 -17.49 8.13 20.74
C VAL A 810 -17.02 6.99 21.64
N SER A 811 -17.92 6.45 22.46
CA SER A 811 -17.64 5.39 23.44
C SER A 811 -18.73 4.32 23.41
N VAL A 812 -18.34 3.05 23.52
CA VAL A 812 -19.26 1.91 23.50
C VAL A 812 -19.43 1.33 24.91
N GLY A 813 -20.66 1.38 25.43
CA GLY A 813 -21.05 0.81 26.72
C GLY A 813 -20.74 1.68 27.94
N VAL A 814 -19.73 2.55 27.89
CA VAL A 814 -19.37 3.48 28.97
C VAL A 814 -19.67 4.92 28.58
N ASP A 815 -20.25 5.68 29.50
CA ASP A 815 -20.56 7.10 29.30
C ASP A 815 -19.30 7.99 29.27
N VAL A 816 -19.28 9.01 28.43
CA VAL A 816 -18.08 9.84 28.20
C VAL A 816 -17.70 10.69 29.42
N ASP A 817 -18.66 11.16 30.22
CA ASP A 817 -18.35 11.88 31.47
C ASP A 817 -17.81 10.92 32.55
N THR A 818 -18.19 9.64 32.49
CA THR A 818 -17.59 8.59 33.34
C THR A 818 -16.13 8.32 32.95
N LEU A 819 -15.79 8.35 31.67
CA LEU A 819 -14.39 8.27 31.21
C LEU A 819 -13.59 9.48 31.71
N LEU A 820 -14.12 10.70 31.50
CA LEU A 820 -13.46 11.96 31.84
C LEU A 820 -13.31 12.21 33.35
N ALA A 821 -14.15 11.60 34.19
CA ALA A 821 -14.02 11.68 35.65
C ALA A 821 -12.75 10.98 36.19
N ASN A 822 -12.21 10.00 35.47
CA ASN A 822 -10.91 9.38 35.75
C ASN A 822 -10.28 8.86 34.45
N PRO A 823 -9.67 9.74 33.63
CA PRO A 823 -9.30 9.38 32.27
C PRO A 823 -8.15 8.36 32.22
N LYS A 824 -7.31 8.29 33.27
CA LYS A 824 -6.15 7.37 33.37
C LYS A 824 -6.50 6.01 33.99
N ASN A 825 -7.76 5.57 33.93
CA ASN A 825 -8.18 4.27 34.44
C ASN A 825 -7.81 3.15 33.44
N ALA A 826 -6.95 2.22 33.87
CA ALA A 826 -6.51 1.08 33.05
C ALA A 826 -7.65 0.21 32.49
N GLU A 827 -8.84 0.21 33.10
CA GLU A 827 -9.99 -0.52 32.56
C GLU A 827 -10.57 0.12 31.28
N TRP A 828 -10.36 1.41 31.01
CA TRP A 828 -10.81 2.07 29.78
C TRP A 828 -10.12 1.52 28.52
N ARG A 829 -8.92 0.94 28.65
CA ARG A 829 -8.22 0.22 27.58
C ARG A 829 -9.02 -0.98 27.04
N LYS A 830 -9.98 -1.52 27.81
CA LYS A 830 -10.94 -2.59 27.42
C LYS A 830 -12.26 -2.06 26.83
N VAL A 831 -12.37 -0.75 26.64
CA VAL A 831 -13.53 -0.09 26.03
C VAL A 831 -13.16 0.34 24.61
N SER A 832 -14.12 0.26 23.68
CA SER A 832 -14.01 0.90 22.37
C SER A 832 -14.35 2.38 22.55
N VAL A 833 -13.31 3.23 22.60
CA VAL A 833 -13.41 4.69 22.71
C VAL A 833 -12.56 5.31 21.60
N GLU A 834 -13.16 6.05 20.68
CA GLU A 834 -12.49 6.57 19.49
C GLU A 834 -12.94 8.01 19.16
N PHE A 835 -12.08 8.81 18.54
CA PHE A 835 -12.47 10.12 18.00
C PHE A 835 -13.18 9.94 16.66
N CYS A 836 -14.47 10.25 16.57
CA CYS A 836 -15.25 9.99 15.36
C CYS A 836 -16.40 10.99 15.15
N GLY A 837 -16.44 11.58 13.94
CA GLY A 837 -17.57 12.40 13.46
C GLY A 837 -18.73 11.58 12.87
N GLY A 838 -18.60 10.25 12.80
CA GLY A 838 -19.51 9.32 12.12
C GLY A 838 -20.87 9.12 12.78
N THR A 839 -21.80 8.51 12.03
CA THR A 839 -23.09 8.07 12.59
C THR A 839 -23.04 6.60 12.99
N HIS A 840 -23.67 6.30 14.13
CA HIS A 840 -23.59 5.00 14.80
C HIS A 840 -24.97 4.47 15.14
N VAL A 841 -25.05 3.20 15.52
CA VAL A 841 -26.27 2.64 16.12
C VAL A 841 -26.47 3.19 17.53
N GLU A 842 -27.67 3.08 18.09
CA GLU A 842 -27.94 3.48 19.49
C GLU A 842 -27.35 2.47 20.50
N GLN A 843 -27.24 1.20 20.10
CA GLN A 843 -26.74 0.09 20.92
C GLN A 843 -26.19 -1.02 20.02
N THR A 844 -25.14 -1.71 20.46
CA THR A 844 -24.38 -2.65 19.61
C THR A 844 -25.22 -3.81 19.06
N GLY A 845 -26.27 -4.25 19.76
CA GLY A 845 -27.11 -5.38 19.32
C GLY A 845 -27.86 -5.13 18.00
N LEU A 846 -28.01 -3.87 17.57
CA LEU A 846 -28.60 -3.51 16.28
C LEU A 846 -27.74 -3.96 15.07
N ILE A 847 -26.44 -4.23 15.30
CA ILE A 847 -25.50 -4.78 14.31
C ILE A 847 -25.83 -6.26 13.98
N LYS A 848 -26.57 -6.95 14.88
CA LYS A 848 -26.91 -8.38 14.86
C LYS A 848 -25.67 -9.29 15.02
N ASP A 849 -24.94 -9.50 13.94
CA ASP A 849 -23.70 -10.27 13.87
C ASP A 849 -22.73 -9.58 12.89
N LEU A 850 -21.43 -9.79 13.09
CA LEU A 850 -20.34 -9.36 12.18
C LEU A 850 -19.65 -10.60 11.63
N VAL A 851 -19.46 -10.67 10.31
CA VAL A 851 -18.84 -11.83 9.63
C VAL A 851 -17.70 -11.37 8.73
N ILE A 852 -16.49 -11.88 8.97
CA ILE A 852 -15.29 -11.62 8.17
C ILE A 852 -15.34 -12.49 6.91
N VAL A 853 -15.47 -11.85 5.74
CA VAL A 853 -15.55 -12.54 4.44
C VAL A 853 -14.21 -12.57 3.69
N GLU A 854 -13.34 -11.58 3.93
CA GLU A 854 -11.98 -11.51 3.36
C GLU A 854 -10.95 -11.08 4.42
N GLU A 855 -9.79 -11.74 4.42
CA GLU A 855 -8.52 -11.20 4.92
C GLU A 855 -7.53 -11.18 3.76
N SER A 856 -6.82 -10.07 3.58
CA SER A 856 -5.84 -9.91 2.50
C SER A 856 -4.72 -8.93 2.84
N GLY A 857 -3.61 -8.99 2.10
CA GLY A 857 -2.49 -8.05 2.22
C GLY A 857 -2.52 -7.04 1.08
N ILE A 858 -2.59 -5.74 1.39
CA ILE A 858 -2.59 -4.67 0.39
C ILE A 858 -1.16 -4.30 0.01
N ALA A 859 -0.32 -4.14 1.03
CA ALA A 859 1.07 -3.73 0.94
C ALA A 859 1.88 -4.37 2.08
N LYS A 860 3.20 -4.21 2.04
CA LYS A 860 4.08 -4.66 3.12
C LYS A 860 3.66 -3.98 4.44
N GLY A 861 3.43 -4.77 5.48
CA GLY A 861 2.97 -4.27 6.79
C GLY A 861 1.53 -3.77 6.85
N ILE A 862 0.72 -3.90 5.78
CA ILE A 862 -0.68 -3.44 5.76
C ILE A 862 -1.62 -4.56 5.33
N ARG A 863 -2.53 -4.94 6.23
CA ARG A 863 -3.59 -5.94 6.02
C ARG A 863 -4.94 -5.27 5.84
N ARG A 864 -5.87 -6.01 5.25
CA ARG A 864 -7.27 -5.66 5.03
C ARG A 864 -8.14 -6.75 5.61
N ILE A 865 -9.21 -6.34 6.29
CA ILE A 865 -10.39 -7.18 6.54
C ILE A 865 -11.57 -6.56 5.80
N ILE A 866 -12.36 -7.40 5.12
CA ILE A 866 -13.71 -7.06 4.69
C ILE A 866 -14.68 -7.87 5.55
N ALA A 867 -15.64 -7.19 6.16
CA ALA A 867 -16.69 -7.82 6.94
C ALA A 867 -18.07 -7.28 6.57
N TYR A 868 -19.08 -8.14 6.72
CA TYR A 868 -20.48 -7.77 6.57
C TYR A 868 -21.14 -7.75 7.95
N THR A 869 -22.17 -6.92 8.12
CA THR A 869 -23.01 -6.90 9.33
C THR A 869 -24.48 -7.14 8.99
N GLY A 870 -25.33 -7.34 10.00
CA GLY A 870 -26.77 -7.37 9.85
C GLY A 870 -27.27 -8.41 8.82
N ASP A 871 -28.13 -7.97 7.91
CA ASP A 871 -28.79 -8.88 6.96
C ASP A 871 -27.84 -9.40 5.85
N ALA A 872 -26.75 -8.68 5.56
CA ALA A 872 -25.68 -9.14 4.68
C ALA A 872 -24.84 -10.25 5.34
N ALA A 873 -24.54 -10.12 6.64
CA ALA A 873 -23.92 -11.20 7.42
C ALA A 873 -24.81 -12.46 7.47
N HIS A 874 -26.12 -12.28 7.70
CA HIS A 874 -27.07 -13.40 7.68
C HIS A 874 -27.26 -14.00 6.28
N GLN A 875 -27.08 -13.23 5.20
CA GLN A 875 -27.12 -13.75 3.84
C GLN A 875 -25.95 -14.68 3.54
N VAL A 876 -24.72 -14.28 3.84
CA VAL A 876 -23.55 -15.16 3.62
C VAL A 876 -23.56 -16.41 4.51
N GLN A 877 -24.17 -16.33 5.70
CA GLN A 877 -24.42 -17.50 6.54
C GLN A 877 -25.44 -18.46 5.90
N ARG A 878 -26.53 -17.96 5.30
CA ARG A 878 -27.48 -18.77 4.53
C ARG A 878 -26.82 -19.44 3.32
N GLU A 879 -26.00 -18.72 2.57
CA GLU A 879 -25.27 -19.24 1.40
C GLU A 879 -24.26 -20.33 1.78
N ALA A 880 -23.55 -20.17 2.91
CA ALA A 880 -22.67 -21.21 3.44
C ALA A 880 -23.44 -22.48 3.87
N ALA A 881 -24.64 -22.33 4.44
CA ALA A 881 -25.52 -23.45 4.76
C ALA A 881 -26.07 -24.14 3.49
N GLU A 882 -26.43 -23.37 2.47
CA GLU A 882 -26.86 -23.89 1.16
C GLU A 882 -25.75 -24.70 0.48
N PHE A 883 -24.52 -24.16 0.46
CA PHE A 883 -23.35 -24.86 -0.06
C PHE A 883 -23.00 -26.12 0.75
N SER A 884 -23.25 -26.10 2.07
CA SER A 884 -23.09 -27.28 2.92
C SER A 884 -24.09 -28.39 2.59
N LYS A 885 -25.32 -28.07 2.16
CA LYS A 885 -26.27 -29.06 1.60
C LYS A 885 -25.73 -29.66 0.29
N ARG A 886 -25.13 -28.83 -0.59
CA ARG A 886 -24.49 -29.32 -1.83
C ARG A 886 -23.35 -30.29 -1.54
N LEU A 887 -22.50 -30.01 -0.53
CA LEU A 887 -21.49 -30.97 -0.07
C LEU A 887 -22.09 -32.26 0.49
N ASN A 888 -23.21 -32.20 1.23
CA ASN A 888 -23.91 -33.41 1.69
C ASN A 888 -24.37 -34.28 0.50
N ALA A 889 -24.97 -33.67 -0.52
CA ALA A 889 -25.43 -34.37 -1.71
C ALA A 889 -24.26 -34.99 -2.49
N LEU A 890 -23.19 -34.21 -2.74
CA LEU A 890 -21.98 -34.69 -3.40
C LEU A 890 -21.32 -35.84 -2.61
N GLU A 891 -21.25 -35.74 -1.28
CA GLU A 891 -20.69 -36.81 -0.44
C GLU A 891 -21.53 -38.10 -0.55
N ALA A 892 -22.85 -37.98 -0.60
CA ALA A 892 -23.80 -39.10 -0.73
C ALA A 892 -23.88 -39.75 -2.13
N LEU A 893 -23.47 -39.07 -3.21
CA LEU A 893 -23.45 -39.66 -4.56
C LEU A 893 -22.62 -40.95 -4.61
N ALA A 894 -23.03 -41.91 -5.45
CA ALA A 894 -22.26 -43.12 -5.70
C ALA A 894 -20.93 -42.82 -6.40
N PHE A 895 -19.90 -43.64 -6.17
CA PHE A 895 -18.61 -43.49 -6.85
C PHE A 895 -18.73 -43.87 -8.34
N GLY A 896 -18.68 -42.86 -9.22
CA GLY A 896 -18.76 -42.99 -10.68
C GLY A 896 -18.69 -41.63 -11.38
N PRO A 897 -18.85 -41.59 -12.73
CA PRO A 897 -18.62 -40.39 -13.54
C PRO A 897 -19.43 -39.16 -13.13
N GLU A 898 -20.67 -39.34 -12.68
CA GLU A 898 -21.54 -38.27 -12.17
C GLU A 898 -20.91 -37.52 -10.99
N LYS A 899 -20.37 -38.25 -10.00
CA LYS A 899 -19.67 -37.68 -8.84
C LYS A 899 -18.38 -36.97 -9.23
N GLU A 900 -17.69 -37.46 -10.25
CA GLU A 900 -16.46 -36.86 -10.80
C GLU A 900 -16.75 -35.57 -11.60
N GLN A 901 -17.91 -35.48 -12.25
CA GLN A 901 -18.40 -34.26 -12.89
C GLN A 901 -18.86 -33.24 -11.84
N GLU A 902 -19.61 -33.66 -10.83
CA GLU A 902 -20.12 -32.77 -9.79
C GLU A 902 -19.02 -32.25 -8.84
N ILE A 903 -17.91 -32.98 -8.68
CA ILE A 903 -16.66 -32.45 -8.08
C ILE A 903 -16.17 -31.20 -8.84
N LYS A 904 -16.11 -31.24 -10.17
CA LYS A 904 -15.61 -30.10 -10.99
C LYS A 904 -16.56 -28.90 -10.90
N SER A 905 -17.86 -29.17 -10.96
CA SER A 905 -18.94 -28.19 -10.81
C SER A 905 -18.89 -27.52 -9.42
N THR A 906 -18.72 -28.31 -8.36
CA THR A 906 -18.63 -27.84 -6.97
C THR A 906 -17.34 -27.05 -6.72
N GLN A 907 -16.20 -27.48 -7.27
CA GLN A 907 -14.93 -26.74 -7.16
C GLN A 907 -15.02 -25.33 -7.77
N HIS A 908 -15.66 -25.19 -8.94
CA HIS A 908 -15.84 -23.89 -9.58
C HIS A 908 -16.70 -22.96 -8.72
N ALA A 909 -17.84 -23.46 -8.22
CA ALA A 909 -18.73 -22.71 -7.35
C ALA A 909 -18.08 -22.34 -6.00
N LEU A 910 -17.29 -23.24 -5.40
CA LEU A 910 -16.56 -22.96 -4.15
C LEU A 910 -15.56 -21.80 -4.31
N ASN A 911 -14.92 -21.68 -5.47
CA ASN A 911 -13.98 -20.60 -5.72
C ASN A 911 -14.70 -19.24 -5.74
N GLN A 912 -15.84 -19.17 -6.43
CA GLN A 912 -16.68 -17.96 -6.58
C GLN A 912 -17.50 -17.59 -5.32
N LEU A 913 -17.68 -18.51 -4.37
CA LEU A 913 -18.55 -18.32 -3.20
C LEU A 913 -18.00 -17.27 -2.22
N THR A 914 -18.73 -16.17 -1.98
CA THR A 914 -18.38 -15.13 -1.01
C THR A 914 -19.07 -15.40 0.32
N ILE A 915 -18.36 -16.03 1.26
CA ILE A 915 -18.86 -16.34 2.61
C ILE A 915 -17.76 -16.10 3.67
N SER A 916 -18.09 -16.26 4.95
CA SER A 916 -17.10 -16.20 6.06
C SER A 916 -15.81 -16.94 5.69
N THR A 917 -14.66 -16.28 5.84
CA THR A 917 -13.34 -16.87 5.55
C THR A 917 -13.12 -18.16 6.34
N LEU A 918 -13.61 -18.20 7.59
CA LEU A 918 -13.55 -19.34 8.49
C LEU A 918 -14.34 -20.53 7.92
N THR A 919 -15.61 -20.28 7.57
CA THR A 919 -16.50 -21.31 7.03
C THR A 919 -16.07 -21.77 5.64
N LYS A 920 -15.50 -20.88 4.80
CA LYS A 920 -14.96 -21.24 3.48
C LYS A 920 -13.79 -22.22 3.59
N GLU A 921 -12.90 -22.02 4.56
CA GLU A 921 -11.76 -22.90 4.80
C GLU A 921 -12.20 -24.27 5.36
N ASP A 922 -13.23 -24.35 6.22
CA ASP A 922 -13.77 -25.65 6.67
C ASP A 922 -14.58 -26.39 5.59
N ILE A 923 -15.35 -25.67 4.76
CA ILE A 923 -16.00 -26.22 3.56
C ILE A 923 -14.95 -26.77 2.59
N LYS A 924 -13.83 -26.06 2.38
CA LYS A 924 -12.71 -26.51 1.56
C LYS A 924 -12.03 -27.76 2.12
N LYS A 925 -11.69 -27.81 3.42
CA LYS A 925 -11.16 -29.02 4.09
C LYS A 925 -12.10 -30.22 3.96
N ARG A 926 -13.42 -30.02 3.93
CA ARG A 926 -14.41 -31.08 3.68
C ARG A 926 -14.42 -31.50 2.22
N PHE A 927 -14.42 -30.54 1.29
CA PHE A 927 -14.35 -30.81 -0.15
C PHE A 927 -13.09 -31.60 -0.53
N ASP A 928 -11.92 -31.22 -0.01
CA ASP A 928 -10.65 -31.93 -0.24
C ASP A 928 -10.68 -33.38 0.24
N LYS A 929 -11.39 -33.68 1.34
CA LYS A 929 -11.63 -35.06 1.81
C LYS A 929 -12.51 -35.86 0.86
N ILE A 930 -13.53 -35.23 0.26
CA ILE A 930 -14.41 -35.87 -0.74
C ILE A 930 -13.65 -36.13 -2.04
N VAL A 931 -12.85 -35.16 -2.52
CA VAL A 931 -11.97 -35.35 -3.69
C VAL A 931 -10.97 -36.49 -3.43
N LYS A 932 -10.38 -36.54 -2.24
CA LYS A 932 -9.47 -37.62 -1.85
C LYS A 932 -10.16 -38.99 -1.82
N SER A 933 -11.37 -39.10 -1.26
CA SER A 933 -12.07 -40.40 -1.17
C SER A 933 -12.45 -40.95 -2.55
N VAL A 934 -12.87 -40.09 -3.49
CA VAL A 934 -13.08 -40.46 -4.90
C VAL A 934 -11.76 -40.89 -5.55
N THR A 935 -10.68 -40.13 -5.34
CA THR A 935 -9.35 -40.44 -5.89
C THR A 935 -8.79 -41.77 -5.36
N ASP A 936 -9.04 -42.12 -4.10
CA ASP A 936 -8.56 -43.37 -3.50
C ASP A 936 -9.44 -44.58 -3.86
N GLU A 937 -10.76 -44.40 -4.06
CA GLU A 937 -11.63 -45.43 -4.65
C GLU A 937 -11.30 -45.69 -6.13
N GLN A 938 -10.98 -44.66 -6.93
CA GLN A 938 -10.46 -44.82 -8.30
C GLN A 938 -9.19 -45.68 -8.32
N LYS A 939 -8.21 -45.39 -7.45
CA LYS A 939 -6.99 -46.21 -7.31
C LYS A 939 -7.30 -47.65 -6.89
N LYS A 940 -8.29 -47.85 -6.01
CA LYS A 940 -8.71 -49.17 -5.53
C LYS A 940 -9.37 -49.99 -6.64
N ARG A 941 -10.29 -49.40 -7.42
CA ARG A 941 -10.89 -50.03 -8.62
C ARG A 941 -9.82 -50.39 -9.64
N GLN A 942 -8.94 -49.44 -9.98
CA GLN A 942 -7.84 -49.67 -10.91
C GLN A 942 -6.91 -50.80 -10.46
N LYS A 943 -6.57 -50.90 -9.16
CA LYS A 943 -5.80 -52.03 -8.62
C LYS A 943 -6.55 -53.36 -8.68
N ALA A 944 -7.85 -53.36 -8.37
CA ALA A 944 -8.67 -54.56 -8.44
C ALA A 944 -8.76 -55.09 -9.88
N GLU A 945 -9.03 -54.21 -10.85
CA GLU A 945 -9.04 -54.57 -12.28
C GLU A 945 -7.66 -55.02 -12.76
N SER A 946 -6.58 -54.34 -12.39
CA SER A 946 -5.22 -54.75 -12.76
C SER A 946 -4.85 -56.12 -12.21
N LYS A 947 -5.34 -56.48 -11.00
CA LYS A 947 -5.21 -57.84 -10.45
C LYS A 947 -6.07 -58.84 -11.22
N THR A 948 -7.36 -58.57 -11.44
CA THR A 948 -8.26 -59.44 -12.21
C THR A 948 -7.74 -59.71 -13.63
N ALA A 949 -7.19 -58.68 -14.28
CA ALA A 949 -6.55 -58.76 -15.59
C ALA A 949 -5.33 -59.70 -15.57
N LEU A 950 -4.44 -59.56 -14.57
CA LEU A 950 -3.28 -60.45 -14.38
C LEU A 950 -3.71 -61.89 -14.08
N ASP A 951 -4.59 -62.09 -13.10
CA ASP A 951 -5.04 -63.40 -12.64
C ASP A 951 -5.74 -64.19 -13.77
N THR A 952 -6.53 -63.51 -14.62
CA THR A 952 -7.21 -64.13 -15.78
C THR A 952 -6.21 -64.72 -16.77
N VAL A 953 -5.17 -63.97 -17.13
CA VAL A 953 -4.16 -64.42 -18.12
C VAL A 953 -3.23 -65.47 -17.50
N ALA A 954 -2.87 -65.33 -16.22
CA ALA A 954 -2.10 -66.34 -15.50
C ALA A 954 -2.84 -67.68 -15.42
N ALA A 955 -4.13 -67.67 -15.06
CA ALA A 955 -4.97 -68.87 -15.00
C ALA A 955 -5.13 -69.55 -16.38
N HIS A 956 -5.16 -68.78 -17.48
CA HIS A 956 -5.15 -69.36 -18.83
C HIS A 956 -3.86 -70.17 -19.08
N PHE A 957 -2.68 -69.62 -18.77
CA PHE A 957 -1.41 -70.33 -19.01
C PHE A 957 -1.13 -71.43 -17.98
N GLU A 958 -1.68 -71.37 -16.78
CA GLU A 958 -1.61 -72.49 -15.82
C GLU A 958 -2.46 -73.69 -16.30
N LYS A 959 -3.65 -73.43 -16.83
CA LYS A 959 -4.55 -74.45 -17.39
C LYS A 959 -4.04 -75.00 -18.74
N ASN A 960 -3.43 -74.16 -19.57
CA ASN A 960 -2.94 -74.49 -20.91
C ASN A 960 -1.41 -74.31 -20.97
N LYS A 961 -0.66 -75.17 -20.27
CA LYS A 961 0.79 -74.99 -20.03
C LYS A 961 1.61 -74.88 -21.32
N ASP A 962 1.25 -75.66 -22.34
CA ASP A 962 1.90 -75.67 -23.65
C ASP A 962 1.58 -74.44 -24.50
N SER A 963 0.58 -73.64 -24.13
CA SER A 963 0.22 -72.42 -24.87
C SER A 963 1.32 -71.37 -24.80
N LYS A 964 1.65 -70.81 -25.96
CA LYS A 964 2.67 -69.76 -26.15
C LYS A 964 2.06 -68.37 -26.35
N TRP A 965 0.73 -68.26 -26.43
CA TRP A 965 0.04 -66.98 -26.52
C TRP A 965 -1.33 -66.99 -25.84
N PHE A 966 -1.82 -65.82 -25.46
CA PHE A 966 -3.20 -65.59 -25.06
C PHE A 966 -3.79 -64.44 -25.86
N VAL A 967 -4.99 -64.64 -26.40
CA VAL A 967 -5.81 -63.58 -27.00
C VAL A 967 -7.15 -63.61 -26.28
N GLY A 968 -7.67 -62.45 -25.88
CA GLY A 968 -9.00 -62.44 -25.27
C GLY A 968 -9.43 -61.13 -24.62
N GLN A 969 -10.75 -61.03 -24.44
CA GLN A 969 -11.36 -60.07 -23.54
C GLN A 969 -11.05 -60.45 -22.08
N LEU A 970 -10.68 -59.46 -21.30
CA LEU A 970 -10.49 -59.54 -19.86
C LEU A 970 -11.76 -59.04 -19.15
N PRO A 971 -12.16 -59.63 -18.00
CA PRO A 971 -13.34 -59.20 -17.24
C PRO A 971 -13.03 -57.93 -16.41
N ILE A 972 -12.77 -56.82 -17.11
CA ILE A 972 -12.49 -55.47 -16.62
C ILE A 972 -13.16 -54.44 -17.53
N SER A 973 -13.31 -53.20 -17.04
CA SER A 973 -13.73 -52.07 -17.89
C SER A 973 -12.67 -51.70 -18.95
N ALA A 974 -12.92 -50.65 -19.74
CA ALA A 974 -12.00 -50.08 -20.73
C ALA A 974 -10.72 -49.41 -20.13
N ASN A 975 -10.15 -50.01 -19.08
CA ASN A 975 -9.01 -49.54 -18.32
C ASN A 975 -7.67 -49.92 -19.00
N ALA A 976 -7.20 -49.03 -19.89
CA ALA A 976 -5.93 -49.19 -20.59
C ALA A 976 -4.71 -49.35 -19.66
N LYS A 977 -4.76 -48.82 -18.43
CA LYS A 977 -3.66 -48.98 -17.47
C LYS A 977 -3.61 -50.38 -16.86
N ALA A 978 -4.76 -51.01 -16.58
CA ALA A 978 -4.81 -52.41 -16.16
C ALA A 978 -4.20 -53.33 -17.23
N ILE A 979 -4.57 -53.12 -18.50
CA ILE A 979 -3.97 -53.81 -19.64
C ILE A 979 -2.46 -53.57 -19.71
N GLY A 980 -2.01 -52.32 -19.49
CA GLY A 980 -0.60 -51.97 -19.45
C GLY A 980 0.20 -52.65 -18.33
N GLU A 981 -0.40 -52.89 -17.16
CA GLU A 981 0.22 -53.63 -16.07
C GLU A 981 0.38 -55.12 -16.40
N VAL A 982 -0.57 -55.74 -17.13
CA VAL A 982 -0.40 -57.12 -17.66
C VAL A 982 0.69 -57.18 -18.74
N VAL A 983 0.65 -56.28 -19.74
CA VAL A 983 1.66 -56.18 -20.79
C VAL A 983 3.08 -56.06 -20.19
N LYS A 984 3.24 -55.22 -19.16
CA LYS A 984 4.51 -55.04 -18.44
C LYS A 984 4.91 -56.27 -17.62
N HIS A 985 3.95 -57.05 -17.10
CA HIS A 985 4.25 -58.30 -16.39
C HIS A 985 4.89 -59.32 -17.33
N PHE A 986 4.29 -59.59 -18.49
CA PHE A 986 4.87 -60.54 -19.46
C PHE A 986 6.22 -60.03 -19.99
N GLN A 987 6.29 -58.77 -20.43
CA GLN A 987 7.55 -58.13 -20.88
C GLN A 987 8.72 -58.22 -19.87
N SER A 988 8.44 -58.33 -18.56
CA SER A 988 9.47 -58.44 -17.52
C SER A 988 9.70 -59.87 -17.00
N LYS A 989 8.66 -60.70 -16.87
CA LYS A 989 8.71 -62.02 -16.18
C LYS A 989 8.55 -63.24 -17.08
N ASP A 990 7.73 -63.17 -18.13
CA ASP A 990 7.55 -64.25 -19.11
C ASP A 990 7.74 -63.66 -20.51
N LYS A 991 9.01 -63.59 -20.89
CA LYS A 991 9.45 -63.00 -22.16
C LYS A 991 9.23 -63.91 -23.35
N GLU A 992 8.89 -65.18 -23.13
CA GLU A 992 8.68 -66.14 -24.22
C GLU A 992 7.26 -66.00 -24.76
N ARG A 993 6.27 -65.96 -23.87
CA ARG A 993 4.85 -65.92 -24.22
C ARG A 993 4.39 -64.54 -24.70
N SER A 994 3.37 -64.55 -25.56
CA SER A 994 2.75 -63.34 -26.11
C SER A 994 1.34 -63.15 -25.57
N VAL A 995 0.87 -61.91 -25.47
CA VAL A 995 -0.50 -61.60 -25.01
C VAL A 995 -1.12 -60.50 -25.87
N TYR A 996 -2.38 -60.67 -26.29
CA TYR A 996 -3.20 -59.59 -26.85
C TYR A 996 -4.52 -59.50 -26.07
N LEU A 997 -4.66 -58.40 -25.36
CA LEU A 997 -5.65 -58.19 -24.31
C LEU A 997 -6.62 -57.09 -24.71
N PHE A 998 -7.90 -57.30 -24.40
CA PHE A 998 -8.96 -56.32 -24.60
C PHE A 998 -9.72 -56.13 -23.29
N GLY A 999 -10.12 -54.90 -22.98
CA GLY A 999 -10.88 -54.54 -21.78
C GLY A 999 -12.01 -53.56 -22.13
N GLY A 1000 -13.11 -53.66 -21.39
CA GLY A 1000 -14.38 -53.02 -21.70
C GLY A 1000 -15.49 -54.04 -21.92
N SER A 1001 -16.72 -53.54 -22.04
CA SER A 1001 -17.92 -54.34 -22.32
C SER A 1001 -18.84 -53.60 -23.29
N LYS A 1002 -19.77 -54.34 -23.92
CA LYS A 1002 -20.71 -53.80 -24.92
C LYS A 1002 -21.59 -52.65 -24.40
N ASN A 1003 -21.66 -52.46 -23.09
CA ASN A 1003 -22.44 -51.40 -22.43
C ASN A 1003 -21.60 -50.15 -22.08
N GLU A 1004 -20.28 -50.18 -22.23
CA GLU A 1004 -19.37 -49.08 -21.83
C GLU A 1004 -19.08 -48.07 -22.96
N GLY A 1005 -19.39 -48.39 -24.23
CA GLY A 1005 -19.14 -47.50 -25.37
C GLY A 1005 -17.67 -47.20 -25.67
N ALA A 1006 -16.75 -47.94 -25.03
CA ALA A 1006 -15.31 -47.83 -25.22
C ALA A 1006 -14.63 -49.19 -25.07
N VAL A 1007 -13.49 -49.35 -25.76
CA VAL A 1007 -12.59 -50.49 -25.66
C VAL A 1007 -11.18 -49.97 -25.41
N ALA A 1008 -10.48 -50.57 -24.44
CA ALA A 1008 -9.02 -50.48 -24.36
C ALA A 1008 -8.41 -51.80 -24.85
N HIS A 1009 -7.28 -51.74 -25.54
CA HIS A 1009 -6.58 -52.94 -26.00
C HIS A 1009 -5.06 -52.77 -25.92
N GLY A 1010 -4.35 -53.89 -25.79
CA GLY A 1010 -2.89 -53.87 -25.69
C GLY A 1010 -2.26 -55.24 -25.95
N VAL A 1011 -1.16 -55.22 -26.69
CA VAL A 1011 -0.43 -56.41 -27.14
C VAL A 1011 1.03 -56.35 -26.70
N TYR A 1012 1.56 -57.51 -26.32
CA TYR A 1012 2.97 -57.81 -26.15
C TYR A 1012 3.33 -59.05 -26.95
N VAL A 1013 4.37 -58.96 -27.78
CA VAL A 1013 4.92 -60.09 -28.54
C VAL A 1013 6.18 -60.61 -27.84
N GLY A 1014 6.07 -61.81 -27.28
CA GLY A 1014 7.19 -62.54 -26.69
C GLY A 1014 8.13 -63.12 -27.73
N THR A 1015 9.30 -63.59 -27.29
CA THR A 1015 10.38 -64.07 -28.17
C THR A 1015 9.96 -65.24 -29.05
N HIS A 1016 8.98 -66.06 -28.64
CA HIS A 1016 8.46 -67.16 -29.44
C HIS A 1016 7.85 -66.68 -30.76
N LEU A 1017 6.79 -65.86 -30.69
CA LEU A 1017 6.14 -65.31 -31.88
C LEU A 1017 7.04 -64.31 -32.63
N SER A 1018 7.88 -63.55 -31.91
CA SER A 1018 8.84 -62.64 -32.54
C SER A 1018 9.84 -63.39 -33.43
N SER A 1019 10.31 -64.57 -33.01
CA SER A 1019 11.19 -65.43 -33.83
C SER A 1019 10.51 -65.98 -35.09
N GLN A 1020 9.19 -66.01 -35.12
CA GLN A 1020 8.35 -66.45 -36.25
C GLN A 1020 7.89 -65.26 -37.13
N GLY A 1021 8.46 -64.07 -36.94
CA GLY A 1021 8.18 -62.89 -37.77
C GLY A 1021 6.86 -62.18 -37.46
N VAL A 1022 6.30 -62.37 -36.25
CA VAL A 1022 5.18 -61.58 -35.72
C VAL A 1022 5.72 -60.29 -35.08
N THR A 1023 5.04 -59.17 -35.29
CA THR A 1023 5.31 -57.90 -34.60
C THR A 1023 4.04 -57.36 -33.95
N ALA A 1024 4.20 -56.61 -32.85
CA ALA A 1024 3.09 -56.01 -32.13
C ALA A 1024 2.38 -54.94 -32.98
N GLU A 1025 3.13 -54.21 -33.83
CA GLU A 1025 2.59 -53.26 -34.80
C GLU A 1025 1.63 -53.91 -35.81
N GLN A 1026 2.05 -54.99 -36.48
CA GLN A 1026 1.22 -55.67 -37.48
C GLN A 1026 -0.05 -56.25 -36.84
N TRP A 1027 0.11 -56.94 -35.71
CA TRP A 1027 -0.99 -57.58 -35.00
C TRP A 1027 -1.99 -56.56 -34.43
N ALA A 1028 -1.51 -55.44 -33.89
CA ALA A 1028 -2.37 -54.37 -33.40
C ALA A 1028 -3.06 -53.61 -34.53
N SER A 1029 -2.37 -53.33 -35.65
CA SER A 1029 -2.90 -52.54 -36.76
C SER A 1029 -4.10 -53.21 -37.44
N GLN A 1030 -4.07 -54.55 -37.61
CA GLN A 1030 -5.19 -55.30 -38.18
C GLN A 1030 -6.48 -55.11 -37.37
N VAL A 1031 -6.36 -55.18 -36.04
CA VAL A 1031 -7.53 -55.23 -35.14
C VAL A 1031 -7.98 -53.86 -34.65
N SER A 1032 -7.08 -52.85 -34.63
CA SER A 1032 -7.41 -51.48 -34.22
C SER A 1032 -8.61 -50.91 -35.00
N GLY A 1033 -8.69 -51.22 -36.31
CA GLY A 1033 -9.77 -50.76 -37.17
C GLY A 1033 -11.14 -51.37 -36.85
N VAL A 1034 -11.18 -52.60 -36.34
CA VAL A 1034 -12.43 -53.31 -35.98
C VAL A 1034 -13.14 -52.58 -34.84
N ILE A 1035 -12.40 -52.20 -33.79
CA ILE A 1035 -12.92 -51.45 -32.64
C ILE A 1035 -13.08 -49.94 -32.89
N GLY A 1036 -12.91 -49.46 -34.13
CA GLY A 1036 -13.00 -48.03 -34.47
C GLY A 1036 -11.86 -47.18 -33.90
N GLY A 1037 -10.71 -47.80 -33.61
CA GLY A 1037 -9.62 -47.20 -32.85
C GLY A 1037 -8.29 -47.08 -33.60
N LYS A 1038 -7.27 -46.65 -32.87
CA LYS A 1038 -5.86 -46.68 -33.29
C LYS A 1038 -4.99 -47.11 -32.12
N SER A 1039 -3.91 -47.83 -32.43
CA SER A 1039 -2.87 -48.21 -31.47
C SER A 1039 -1.55 -47.49 -31.72
N GLY A 1040 -0.77 -47.31 -30.66
CA GLY A 1040 0.56 -46.73 -30.66
C GLY A 1040 1.49 -47.47 -29.69
N GLY A 1041 2.75 -47.07 -29.61
CA GLY A 1041 3.75 -47.70 -28.74
C GLY A 1041 5.09 -47.87 -29.45
N LYS A 1042 5.84 -48.91 -29.05
CA LYS A 1042 7.10 -49.35 -29.67
C LYS A 1042 7.23 -50.86 -29.48
N GLU A 1043 7.75 -51.57 -30.47
CA GLU A 1043 8.08 -52.99 -30.35
C GLU A 1043 8.89 -53.28 -29.07
N PRO A 1044 8.58 -54.37 -28.34
CA PRO A 1044 7.63 -55.45 -28.67
C PRO A 1044 6.18 -55.21 -28.19
N THR A 1045 5.73 -53.96 -28.04
CA THR A 1045 4.44 -53.61 -27.42
C THR A 1045 3.62 -52.56 -28.18
N ARG A 1046 2.30 -52.71 -28.22
CA ARG A 1046 1.35 -51.66 -28.65
C ARG A 1046 0.16 -51.58 -27.71
N GLN A 1047 -0.42 -50.40 -27.57
CA GLN A 1047 -1.65 -50.14 -26.81
C GLN A 1047 -2.52 -49.13 -27.56
N GLY A 1048 -3.83 -49.20 -27.38
CA GLY A 1048 -4.76 -48.28 -28.03
C GLY A 1048 -6.13 -48.25 -27.35
N GLN A 1049 -7.01 -47.44 -27.93
CA GLN A 1049 -8.42 -47.35 -27.55
C GLN A 1049 -9.29 -47.25 -28.80
N GLY A 1050 -10.53 -47.72 -28.70
CA GLY A 1050 -11.56 -47.66 -29.73
C GLY A 1050 -12.95 -47.40 -29.13
N THR A 1051 -13.89 -46.97 -29.96
CA THR A 1051 -15.26 -46.60 -29.56
C THR A 1051 -16.29 -47.72 -29.76
N ASN A 1052 -15.97 -48.72 -30.57
CA ASN A 1052 -16.95 -49.70 -31.06
C ASN A 1052 -16.99 -50.92 -30.14
N ALA A 1053 -17.49 -50.73 -28.92
CA ALA A 1053 -17.52 -51.76 -27.88
C ALA A 1053 -18.45 -52.95 -28.21
N GLU A 1054 -19.40 -52.77 -29.13
CA GLU A 1054 -20.24 -53.84 -29.68
C GLU A 1054 -19.44 -54.86 -30.50
N LYS A 1055 -18.33 -54.43 -31.12
CA LYS A 1055 -17.43 -55.23 -31.98
C LYS A 1055 -16.28 -55.92 -31.22
N LEU A 1056 -16.34 -55.95 -29.89
CA LEU A 1056 -15.30 -56.52 -29.04
C LEU A 1056 -15.03 -58.01 -29.34
N ASP A 1057 -16.10 -58.79 -29.60
CA ASP A 1057 -16.01 -60.20 -29.97
C ASP A 1057 -15.38 -60.38 -31.37
N GLU A 1058 -15.75 -59.52 -32.34
CA GLU A 1058 -15.16 -59.49 -33.69
C GLU A 1058 -13.66 -59.22 -33.62
N ALA A 1059 -13.25 -58.29 -32.75
CA ALA A 1059 -11.86 -57.89 -32.57
C ALA A 1059 -11.00 -59.00 -31.94
N VAL A 1060 -11.52 -59.72 -30.95
CA VAL A 1060 -10.86 -60.90 -30.36
C VAL A 1060 -10.74 -62.02 -31.40
N ALA A 1061 -11.80 -62.28 -32.18
CA ALA A 1061 -11.79 -63.31 -33.22
C ALA A 1061 -10.80 -62.98 -34.37
N GLU A 1062 -10.76 -61.73 -34.84
CA GLU A 1062 -9.80 -61.29 -35.86
C GLU A 1062 -8.36 -61.29 -35.33
N ALA A 1063 -8.14 -60.97 -34.04
CA ALA A 1063 -6.83 -61.08 -33.39
C ALA A 1063 -6.31 -62.52 -33.35
N GLU A 1064 -7.16 -63.50 -33.05
CA GLU A 1064 -6.79 -64.92 -33.12
C GLU A 1064 -6.59 -65.40 -34.56
N LYS A 1065 -7.52 -65.05 -35.46
CA LYS A 1065 -7.49 -65.47 -36.87
C LYS A 1065 -6.22 -64.98 -37.56
N TRP A 1066 -5.91 -63.69 -37.45
CA TRP A 1066 -4.70 -63.12 -38.05
C TRP A 1066 -3.43 -63.80 -37.54
N LEU A 1067 -3.37 -64.16 -36.25
CA LEU A 1067 -2.23 -64.91 -35.72
C LEU A 1067 -2.13 -66.31 -36.31
N LYS A 1068 -3.24 -67.05 -36.40
CA LYS A 1068 -3.29 -68.41 -36.99
C LYS A 1068 -2.87 -68.40 -38.46
N GLU A 1069 -3.41 -67.46 -39.25
CA GLU A 1069 -3.02 -67.21 -40.65
C GLU A 1069 -1.52 -66.88 -40.76
N LYS A 1070 -0.99 -66.04 -39.87
CA LYS A 1070 0.42 -65.64 -39.83
C LYS A 1070 1.37 -66.81 -39.46
N LEU A 1071 0.88 -67.83 -38.76
CA LEU A 1071 1.64 -69.01 -38.35
C LEU A 1071 1.41 -70.25 -39.24
N ASN A 1072 0.46 -70.20 -40.18
CA ASN A 1072 -0.02 -71.33 -40.99
C ASN A 1072 -0.56 -72.52 -40.15
N ILE A 1073 -1.45 -72.24 -39.18
CA ILE A 1073 -2.07 -73.24 -38.27
C ILE A 1073 -3.60 -73.18 -38.35
#